data_AF-A0A2D6PCN9-F1
#
_entry.id   AF-A0A2D6PCN9-F1
#
_cell.length_a   1.000
_cell.length_b   1.000
_cell.length_c   1.000
_cell.angle_alpha   90.00
_cell.angle_beta   90.00
_cell.angle_gamma   90.00
#
_symmetry.space_group_name_H-M   'P 1'
#
loop_
_entity.id
_entity.type
_entity.pdbx_description
1 polymer ?
#
loop_
_entity_poly.entity_id
_entity_poly.type
_entity_poly.pdbx_seq_one_letter_code
_entity_poly.pdbx_strand_id
1 'polypeptide(L)'
;MRQMKKTSRKKKILICLAFLLLGSGMVILTYNTSNDFRNLNGYAIYRLTGPDQANITIDFDEEVGSIRDDFYGVSNFNGYLSDLSYISSTGGWTKLDKRSNSTFTRNAFADGNLKIFRSWAFLSLLSTGDGTWNTLDTDDSYHATLWNINALTDQNKWAYENDKIMMYNLASMPSWLANTTSGWCSEDSIDGLDYSDNFMNTSWSSCAPTDYTKYQDTLISLALNISNNCEYADNIWFNIGNEMEGTNWLNSLPTDDPIKALEFVKLYNHSYDALRSTCDGRFKLGGNSGLRFYPEMHDTFLSNVSNKMDFYSENIYSDGYDPYIETKTMEDRIEEIILDCSTYGANCSHIIISEWGYIFDSSEGTDYMKLDLSYVYLSMLNKYPSNISLAFHEFMMPINSDDYKFISEPSLANSYYPPYNVTKDFATYHSTGNIVVESSSNLDTINIVASKDNNSNKYVTIINSGWSTYLNFSTTDNTNLEIEDIDTGEIYYFVNESIYLGAIDRYQVRHFQITGENSTTEETNSGSTSSSGSGGSGGSGGSGSSGGINLEVSKITGEVVTDNLEENNSSEESQENEEILGSQKTEQEKRTDLKENFWTGLAIFETNGKSIWINPLILSLIITIILIEIFITLKRKKNKKIKNKRRLSKSINGEVSYGH
;
A
#
# COMPACT_ATOMS: atom_id res chain seq x y z
N MET A 1 -11.02 59.47 -52.11
CA MET A 1 -9.95 59.30 -51.10
C MET A 1 -10.42 58.95 -49.66
N ARG A 2 -11.54 58.21 -49.47
CA ARG A 2 -11.97 57.67 -48.16
C ARG A 2 -12.15 56.15 -48.12
N GLN A 3 -11.78 55.42 -49.17
CA GLN A 3 -11.85 53.94 -49.22
C GLN A 3 -10.52 53.21 -49.00
N MET A 4 -9.36 53.90 -49.01
CA MET A 4 -8.05 53.22 -48.88
C MET A 4 -7.55 53.00 -47.44
N LYS A 5 -8.28 53.42 -46.40
CA LYS A 5 -7.86 53.21 -44.99
C LYS A 5 -8.53 52.03 -44.27
N LYS A 6 -9.54 51.36 -44.86
CA LYS A 6 -10.21 50.20 -44.23
C LYS A 6 -9.56 48.84 -44.55
N THR A 7 -8.78 48.73 -45.63
CA THR A 7 -8.10 47.49 -46.04
C THR A 7 -6.84 47.17 -45.23
N SER A 8 -6.19 48.18 -44.63
CA SER A 8 -4.97 47.98 -43.82
C SER A 8 -5.23 47.28 -42.47
N ARG A 9 -6.39 47.54 -41.83
CA ARG A 9 -6.73 46.89 -40.55
C ARG A 9 -7.15 45.42 -40.72
N LYS A 10 -7.87 45.09 -41.79
CA LYS A 10 -8.25 43.69 -42.07
C LYS A 10 -7.04 42.82 -42.40
N LYS A 11 -6.06 43.33 -43.17
CA LYS A 11 -4.81 42.60 -43.44
C LYS A 11 -3.96 42.35 -42.19
N LYS A 12 -3.89 43.30 -41.25
CA LYS A 12 -3.13 43.11 -40.00
C LYS A 12 -3.78 42.10 -39.05
N ILE A 13 -5.12 42.05 -38.99
CA ILE A 13 -5.85 41.04 -38.21
C ILE A 13 -5.68 39.65 -38.84
N LEU A 14 -5.75 39.55 -40.17
CA LEU A 14 -5.55 38.28 -40.88
C LEU A 14 -4.13 37.72 -40.71
N ILE A 15 -3.11 38.58 -40.68
CA ILE A 15 -1.71 38.18 -40.46
C ILE A 15 -1.47 37.76 -39.00
N CYS A 16 -2.08 38.43 -38.02
CA CYS A 16 -2.01 37.98 -36.63
C CYS A 16 -2.75 36.65 -36.39
N LEU A 17 -3.89 36.42 -37.06
CA LEU A 17 -4.59 35.13 -37.04
C LEU A 17 -3.80 34.03 -37.74
N ALA A 18 -3.12 34.34 -38.85
CA ALA A 18 -2.24 33.39 -39.53
C ALA A 18 -1.00 33.04 -38.70
N PHE A 19 -0.43 33.98 -37.94
CA PHE A 19 0.67 33.69 -37.00
C PHE A 19 0.22 32.90 -35.77
N LEU A 20 -1.01 33.11 -35.29
CA LEU A 20 -1.61 32.28 -34.24
C LEU A 20 -1.89 30.85 -34.74
N LEU A 21 -2.36 30.69 -35.97
CA LEU A 21 -2.64 29.38 -36.58
C LEU A 21 -1.39 28.63 -37.05
N LEU A 22 -0.27 29.31 -37.31
CA LEU A 22 1.00 28.68 -37.67
C LEU A 22 1.94 28.45 -36.46
N GLY A 23 1.72 29.14 -35.34
CA GLY A 23 2.47 28.95 -34.09
C GLY A 23 1.92 27.84 -33.19
N SER A 24 0.63 27.50 -33.32
CA SER A 24 0.06 26.26 -32.79
C SER A 24 -0.13 25.31 -33.95
N GLY A 25 0.57 24.17 -33.99
CA GLY A 25 0.40 23.13 -35.00
C GLY A 25 -0.98 22.44 -34.96
N MET A 26 -2.06 23.20 -35.15
CA MET A 26 -3.41 22.67 -35.37
C MET A 26 -3.66 22.62 -36.87
N VAL A 27 -3.46 21.43 -37.44
CA VAL A 27 -4.04 21.06 -38.73
C VAL A 27 -5.56 21.01 -38.54
N ILE A 28 -6.27 22.05 -39.01
CA ILE A 28 -7.74 21.99 -39.14
C ILE A 28 -8.05 21.25 -40.44
N LEU A 29 -8.26 19.94 -40.34
CA LEU A 29 -8.95 19.17 -41.37
C LEU A 29 -10.45 19.46 -41.25
N THR A 30 -10.99 20.25 -42.17
CA THR A 30 -12.43 20.37 -42.37
C THR A 30 -12.98 19.03 -42.86
N TYR A 31 -13.62 18.28 -41.97
CA TYR A 31 -14.40 17.09 -42.33
C TYR A 31 -15.80 17.49 -42.77
N ASN A 32 -16.17 17.08 -43.98
CA ASN A 32 -17.50 17.21 -44.54
C ASN A 32 -18.37 16.06 -44.01
N THR A 33 -19.34 16.36 -43.15
CA THR A 33 -20.24 15.36 -42.56
C THR A 33 -21.32 14.98 -43.56
N SER A 34 -21.17 13.85 -44.23
CA SER A 34 -22.29 13.10 -44.79
C SER A 34 -22.01 11.60 -44.82
N ASN A 35 -22.68 10.90 -43.90
CA ASN A 35 -23.05 9.49 -43.89
C ASN A 35 -21.96 8.40 -43.76
N ASP A 36 -22.26 7.45 -42.88
CA ASP A 36 -21.59 6.18 -42.55
C ASP A 36 -20.31 6.20 -41.69
N PHE A 37 -20.51 6.24 -40.36
CA PHE A 37 -19.52 5.86 -39.36
C PHE A 37 -19.97 4.61 -38.58
N ARG A 38 -19.96 3.45 -39.25
CA ARG A 38 -19.96 2.14 -38.57
C ARG A 38 -18.79 1.23 -38.93
N ASN A 39 -17.78 1.73 -39.65
CA ASN A 39 -16.59 0.94 -40.02
C ASN A 39 -15.35 1.82 -40.26
N LEU A 40 -14.95 2.60 -39.27
CA LEU A 40 -13.61 3.21 -39.26
C LEU A 40 -12.95 2.89 -37.93
N ASN A 41 -12.08 1.87 -37.96
CA ASN A 41 -10.95 1.71 -37.04
C ASN A 41 -10.16 3.02 -37.07
N GLY A 42 -10.48 3.92 -36.14
CA GLY A 42 -9.82 5.21 -36.00
C GLY A 42 -8.43 4.98 -35.44
N TYR A 43 -7.42 5.10 -36.31
CA TYR A 43 -6.04 5.28 -35.91
C TYR A 43 -5.97 6.50 -34.98
N ALA A 44 -5.64 6.25 -33.71
CA ALA A 44 -5.11 7.27 -32.84
C ALA A 44 -3.94 7.94 -33.56
N ILE A 45 -3.83 9.27 -33.46
CA ILE A 45 -2.61 9.98 -33.83
C ILE A 45 -1.57 9.55 -32.80
N TYR A 46 -0.87 8.44 -33.08
CA TYR A 46 0.32 8.04 -32.35
C TYR A 46 1.33 9.19 -32.46
N ARG A 47 1.94 9.55 -31.34
CA ARG A 47 3.23 10.26 -31.37
C ARG A 47 4.13 9.47 -32.31
N LEU A 48 4.60 10.09 -33.39
CA LEU A 48 5.59 9.54 -34.34
C LEU A 48 7.03 9.69 -33.82
N THR A 49 7.22 9.98 -32.53
CA THR A 49 8.49 9.70 -31.87
C THR A 49 8.51 8.19 -31.66
N GLY A 50 9.60 7.51 -32.03
CA GLY A 50 9.77 6.11 -31.66
C GLY A 50 9.55 5.94 -30.14
N PRO A 51 9.25 4.71 -29.68
CA PRO A 51 9.17 4.41 -28.25
C PRO A 51 10.36 5.04 -27.53
N ASP A 52 10.07 5.72 -26.41
CA ASP A 52 11.08 6.40 -25.63
C ASP A 52 12.13 5.36 -25.17
N GLN A 53 13.40 5.78 -25.07
CA GLN A 53 14.47 4.90 -24.61
C GLN A 53 14.89 5.33 -23.20
N ALA A 54 14.71 4.44 -22.24
CA ALA A 54 15.19 4.57 -20.88
C ALA A 54 16.60 3.97 -20.77
N ASN A 55 17.56 4.77 -20.35
CA ASN A 55 18.85 4.31 -19.87
C ASN A 55 18.76 4.17 -18.35
N ILE A 56 18.98 2.96 -17.87
CA ILE A 56 18.99 2.58 -16.48
C ILE A 56 20.45 2.43 -16.06
N THR A 57 20.81 3.05 -14.95
CA THR A 57 22.15 2.96 -14.36
C THR A 57 22.02 2.51 -12.92
N ILE A 58 22.79 1.47 -12.56
CA ILE A 58 22.86 0.93 -11.20
C ILE A 58 24.32 0.90 -10.76
N ASP A 59 24.57 1.37 -9.54
CA ASP A 59 25.89 1.29 -8.90
C ASP A 59 25.82 0.39 -7.67
N PHE A 60 26.23 -0.87 -7.82
CA PHE A 60 26.15 -1.85 -6.73
C PHE A 60 27.18 -1.61 -5.61
N ASP A 61 28.13 -0.69 -5.80
CA ASP A 61 29.09 -0.27 -4.77
C ASP A 61 28.57 0.92 -3.95
N GLU A 62 27.57 1.66 -4.42
CA GLU A 62 26.97 2.80 -3.72
C GLU A 62 25.71 2.37 -2.96
N GLU A 63 25.86 2.14 -1.66
CA GLU A 63 24.81 1.62 -0.79
C GLU A 63 23.88 2.73 -0.27
N VAL A 64 22.56 2.54 -0.43
CA VAL A 64 21.52 3.37 0.19
C VAL A 64 21.29 2.91 1.63
N GLY A 65 21.15 1.59 1.84
CA GLY A 65 20.98 1.01 3.18
C GLY A 65 20.46 -0.43 3.17
N SER A 66 20.58 -1.10 4.31
CA SER A 66 20.05 -2.46 4.49
C SER A 66 18.53 -2.41 4.69
N ILE A 67 17.80 -3.26 3.97
CA ILE A 67 16.38 -3.51 4.20
C ILE A 67 16.22 -4.10 5.60
N ARG A 68 15.34 -3.52 6.41
CA ARG A 68 15.09 -4.01 7.77
C ARG A 68 14.61 -5.47 7.78
N ASP A 69 14.91 -6.18 8.85
CA ASP A 69 14.46 -7.55 9.12
C ASP A 69 12.92 -7.67 9.22
N ASP A 70 12.26 -6.54 9.48
CA ASP A 70 10.83 -6.41 9.72
C ASP A 70 10.10 -5.54 8.69
N PHE A 71 10.73 -5.27 7.53
CA PHE A 71 10.21 -4.33 6.53
C PHE A 71 8.82 -4.70 6.01
N TYR A 72 8.56 -5.98 5.72
CA TYR A 72 7.29 -6.44 5.13
C TYR A 72 6.34 -6.99 6.20
N GLY A 73 5.13 -6.45 6.25
CA GLY A 73 4.08 -6.88 7.17
C GLY A 73 2.68 -6.67 6.63
N VAL A 74 1.71 -7.07 7.44
CA VAL A 74 0.27 -6.92 7.16
C VAL A 74 -0.47 -6.59 8.45
N SER A 75 -1.61 -5.91 8.31
CA SER A 75 -2.55 -5.60 9.37
C SER A 75 -3.86 -6.33 9.16
N ASN A 76 -4.49 -6.74 10.26
CA ASN A 76 -5.84 -7.22 10.24
C ASN A 76 -6.56 -6.86 11.56
N PHE A 77 -7.87 -6.68 11.49
CA PHE A 77 -8.72 -6.51 12.67
C PHE A 77 -8.78 -7.77 13.55
N ASN A 78 -8.51 -8.95 12.98
CA ASN A 78 -8.76 -10.23 13.63
C ASN A 78 -7.50 -11.10 13.77
N GLY A 79 -7.53 -12.00 14.75
CA GLY A 79 -6.49 -12.98 15.03
C GLY A 79 -6.56 -14.24 14.15
N TYR A 80 -6.55 -14.08 12.82
CA TYR A 80 -6.74 -15.19 11.87
C TYR A 80 -5.59 -16.20 11.82
N LEU A 81 -4.50 -15.94 12.54
CA LEU A 81 -3.39 -16.87 12.67
C LEU A 81 -3.66 -17.94 13.75
N SER A 82 -4.80 -17.94 14.45
CA SER A 82 -5.12 -18.97 15.46
C SER A 82 -5.99 -20.09 14.90
N ASP A 83 -5.76 -21.32 15.35
CA ASP A 83 -6.64 -22.47 15.10
C ASP A 83 -8.04 -22.29 15.72
N LEU A 84 -8.19 -21.34 16.64
CA LEU A 84 -9.43 -20.99 17.32
C LEU A 84 -10.19 -19.85 16.63
N SER A 85 -9.65 -19.31 15.53
CA SER A 85 -10.22 -18.13 14.87
C SER A 85 -11.39 -18.45 13.93
N TYR A 86 -12.29 -17.47 13.77
CA TYR A 86 -13.49 -17.56 12.95
C TYR A 86 -13.54 -16.38 11.95
N ILE A 87 -14.17 -16.61 10.80
CA ILE A 87 -14.33 -15.67 9.69
C ILE A 87 -15.80 -15.59 9.29
N SER A 88 -16.19 -14.49 8.63
CA SER A 88 -17.55 -14.31 8.13
C SER A 88 -17.71 -14.86 6.73
N SER A 89 -18.68 -15.74 6.52
CA SER A 89 -19.06 -16.23 5.19
C SER A 89 -19.91 -15.23 4.41
N THR A 90 -20.61 -14.30 5.09
CA THR A 90 -21.59 -13.39 4.47
C THR A 90 -21.09 -11.97 4.22
N GLY A 91 -19.83 -11.66 4.53
CA GLY A 91 -19.22 -10.37 4.15
C GLY A 91 -19.32 -9.25 5.19
N GLY A 92 -19.44 -9.55 6.48
CA GLY A 92 -19.49 -8.51 7.52
C GLY A 92 -18.82 -8.92 8.82
N TRP A 93 -18.33 -7.94 9.57
CA TRP A 93 -17.66 -8.13 10.87
C TRP A 93 -18.58 -8.69 11.98
N THR A 94 -19.90 -8.72 11.72
CA THR A 94 -20.95 -9.05 12.70
C THR A 94 -21.35 -10.52 12.72
N LYS A 95 -20.97 -11.30 11.71
CA LYS A 95 -21.36 -12.71 11.55
C LYS A 95 -20.18 -13.57 11.14
N LEU A 96 -19.33 -13.88 12.09
CA LEU A 96 -18.23 -14.84 12.02
C LEU A 96 -18.72 -16.28 12.24
N ASP A 97 -19.20 -16.91 11.18
CA ASP A 97 -19.92 -18.19 11.22
C ASP A 97 -19.08 -19.40 10.79
N LYS A 98 -17.82 -19.18 10.37
CA LYS A 98 -16.98 -20.22 9.82
C LYS A 98 -15.60 -20.25 10.47
N ARG A 99 -15.12 -21.42 10.86
CA ARG A 99 -13.75 -21.58 11.38
C ARG A 99 -12.74 -21.21 10.29
N SER A 100 -11.81 -20.31 10.62
CA SER A 100 -10.70 -19.95 9.75
C SER A 100 -9.79 -21.16 9.53
N ASN A 101 -9.27 -21.28 8.32
CA ASN A 101 -8.19 -22.20 7.99
C ASN A 101 -6.85 -21.56 8.36
N SER A 102 -6.54 -21.56 9.66
CA SER A 102 -5.30 -21.01 10.21
C SER A 102 -4.04 -21.58 9.54
N THR A 103 -4.02 -22.86 9.16
CA THR A 103 -2.90 -23.46 8.42
C THR A 103 -2.67 -22.77 7.08
N PHE A 104 -3.74 -22.55 6.30
CA PHE A 104 -3.64 -21.80 5.04
C PHE A 104 -3.14 -20.37 5.29
N THR A 105 -3.71 -19.68 6.28
CA THR A 105 -3.39 -18.29 6.60
C THR A 105 -1.94 -18.13 7.09
N ARG A 106 -1.45 -19.05 7.93
CA ARG A 106 -0.05 -19.13 8.38
C ARG A 106 0.91 -19.43 7.22
N ASN A 107 0.55 -20.36 6.33
CA ASN A 107 1.36 -20.68 5.16
C ASN A 107 1.42 -19.49 4.21
N ALA A 108 0.29 -18.82 3.92
CA ALA A 108 0.29 -17.61 3.11
C ALA A 108 1.17 -16.52 3.72
N PHE A 109 1.11 -16.30 5.03
CA PHE A 109 1.96 -15.32 5.70
C PHE A 109 3.45 -15.69 5.60
N ALA A 110 3.80 -16.95 5.82
CA ALA A 110 5.17 -17.44 5.73
C ALA A 110 5.72 -17.40 4.29
N ASP A 111 4.94 -17.89 3.32
CA ASP A 111 5.27 -17.94 1.89
C ASP A 111 5.31 -16.55 1.24
N GLY A 112 4.65 -15.57 1.84
CA GLY A 112 4.75 -14.16 1.47
C GLY A 112 6.02 -13.48 2.01
N ASN A 113 6.89 -14.19 2.73
CA ASN A 113 8.09 -13.67 3.40
C ASN A 113 7.79 -12.47 4.33
N LEU A 114 6.60 -12.46 4.94
CA LEU A 114 6.18 -11.41 5.87
C LEU A 114 6.80 -11.63 7.24
N LYS A 115 7.07 -10.52 7.96
CA LYS A 115 7.62 -10.54 9.33
C LYS A 115 6.61 -10.08 10.38
N ILE A 116 5.91 -8.97 10.13
CA ILE A 116 4.96 -8.38 11.10
C ILE A 116 3.52 -8.77 10.74
N PHE A 117 2.81 -9.38 11.69
CA PHE A 117 1.36 -9.49 11.66
C PHE A 117 0.77 -8.58 12.73
N ARG A 118 0.18 -7.47 12.30
CA ARG A 118 -0.51 -6.53 13.17
C ARG A 118 -1.95 -7.00 13.38
N SER A 119 -2.36 -7.13 14.64
CA SER A 119 -3.70 -7.51 15.03
C SER A 119 -4.27 -6.55 16.07
N TRP A 120 -5.58 -6.45 16.14
CA TRP A 120 -6.24 -5.67 17.17
C TRP A 120 -6.40 -6.51 18.44
N ALA A 121 -5.94 -5.97 19.56
CA ALA A 121 -6.21 -6.51 20.89
C ALA A 121 -7.24 -5.62 21.58
N PHE A 122 -8.52 -5.94 21.37
CA PHE A 122 -9.63 -5.21 21.99
C PHE A 122 -9.68 -5.49 23.49
N LEU A 123 -9.20 -4.54 24.31
CA LEU A 123 -9.26 -4.69 25.76
C LEU A 123 -10.72 -4.65 26.25
N SER A 124 -11.65 -4.10 25.46
CA SER A 124 -13.09 -4.08 25.76
C SER A 124 -13.71 -5.44 26.06
N LEU A 125 -13.07 -6.53 25.61
CA LEU A 125 -13.54 -7.90 25.75
C LEU A 125 -13.02 -8.61 27.02
N LEU A 126 -12.17 -7.94 27.81
CA LEU A 126 -11.71 -8.43 29.11
C LEU A 126 -12.86 -8.44 30.13
N SER A 127 -13.13 -9.59 30.76
CA SER A 127 -14.25 -9.76 31.70
C SER A 127 -14.05 -9.00 33.00
N THR A 128 -12.80 -8.94 33.46
CA THR A 128 -12.46 -8.48 34.81
C THR A 128 -11.04 -7.91 34.85
N GLY A 129 -10.72 -7.18 35.92
CA GLY A 129 -9.42 -6.53 36.11
C GLY A 129 -8.26 -7.43 36.50
N ASP A 130 -8.46 -8.75 36.50
CA ASP A 130 -7.38 -9.75 36.65
C ASP A 130 -6.77 -10.15 35.31
N GLY A 131 -7.24 -9.58 34.19
CA GLY A 131 -6.79 -9.91 32.84
C GLY A 131 -7.36 -11.22 32.31
N THR A 132 -8.35 -11.81 32.98
CA THR A 132 -9.15 -12.89 32.40
C THR A 132 -10.13 -12.30 31.38
N TRP A 133 -10.28 -12.99 30.25
CA TRP A 133 -11.25 -12.64 29.21
C TRP A 133 -12.59 -13.24 29.58
N ASN A 134 -13.69 -12.62 29.13
CA ASN A 134 -15.01 -13.27 29.22
C ASN A 134 -14.91 -14.62 28.50
N THR A 135 -14.82 -15.71 29.25
CA THR A 135 -15.20 -17.03 28.75
C THR A 135 -16.70 -16.96 28.60
N LEU A 136 -17.17 -16.40 27.47
CA LEU A 136 -18.52 -16.68 27.03
C LEU A 136 -18.51 -18.15 26.64
N ASP A 137 -18.75 -18.98 27.66
CA ASP A 137 -18.88 -20.43 27.58
C ASP A 137 -20.25 -20.78 26.98
N THR A 138 -20.53 -20.22 25.81
CA THR A 138 -21.69 -20.55 25.02
C THR A 138 -21.23 -20.83 23.60
N ASP A 139 -21.53 -22.05 23.14
CA ASP A 139 -21.36 -22.59 21.79
C ASP A 139 -21.86 -21.68 20.64
N ASP A 140 -22.42 -20.49 20.93
CA ASP A 140 -23.10 -19.59 19.98
C ASP A 140 -22.64 -18.12 20.03
N SER A 141 -21.67 -17.72 20.88
CA SER A 141 -21.24 -16.30 20.90
C SER A 141 -20.03 -16.03 19.99
N TYR A 142 -20.36 -15.73 18.74
CA TYR A 142 -19.57 -15.27 17.58
C TYR A 142 -18.27 -14.45 17.79
N HIS A 143 -18.04 -13.85 18.95
CA HIS A 143 -16.92 -12.92 19.19
C HIS A 143 -15.93 -13.39 20.27
N ALA A 144 -16.30 -14.37 21.10
CA ALA A 144 -15.49 -14.83 22.22
C ALA A 144 -14.27 -15.69 21.80
N THR A 145 -14.25 -16.16 20.56
CA THR A 145 -13.22 -17.09 20.04
C THR A 145 -12.05 -16.39 19.33
N LEU A 146 -12.26 -15.22 18.74
CA LEU A 146 -11.23 -14.51 17.97
C LEU A 146 -10.19 -13.77 18.82
N TRP A 147 -10.63 -13.23 19.95
CA TRP A 147 -9.79 -12.44 20.85
C TRP A 147 -9.63 -13.10 22.22
N ASN A 148 -9.98 -14.39 22.32
CA ASN A 148 -9.69 -15.17 23.53
C ASN A 148 -8.18 -15.17 23.80
N ILE A 149 -7.79 -15.09 25.07
CA ILE A 149 -6.40 -15.25 25.49
C ILE A 149 -5.73 -16.48 24.88
N ASN A 150 -6.44 -17.61 24.78
CA ASN A 150 -5.92 -18.83 24.20
C ASN A 150 -5.63 -18.69 22.69
N ALA A 151 -6.47 -17.94 21.96
CA ALA A 151 -6.26 -17.69 20.54
C ALA A 151 -5.06 -16.75 20.32
N LEU A 152 -4.88 -15.75 21.17
CA LEU A 152 -3.73 -14.86 21.13
C LEU A 152 -2.43 -15.61 21.50
N THR A 153 -2.46 -16.42 22.56
CA THR A 153 -1.32 -17.25 22.98
C THR A 153 -0.93 -18.27 21.90
N ASP A 154 -1.90 -18.91 21.23
CA ASP A 154 -1.65 -19.82 20.10
C ASP A 154 -0.96 -19.11 18.92
N GLN A 155 -1.40 -17.89 18.58
CA GLN A 155 -0.75 -17.07 17.55
C GLN A 155 0.67 -16.67 17.93
N ASN A 156 0.87 -16.22 19.17
CA ASN A 156 2.19 -15.82 19.66
C ASN A 156 3.15 -17.00 19.71
N LYS A 157 2.67 -18.19 20.08
CA LYS A 157 3.45 -19.42 20.01
C LYS A 157 3.91 -19.69 18.58
N TRP A 158 2.98 -19.68 17.61
CA TRP A 158 3.34 -19.89 16.22
C TRP A 158 4.34 -18.84 15.72
N ALA A 159 4.12 -17.57 16.05
CA ALA A 159 5.03 -16.49 15.67
C ALA A 159 6.43 -16.68 16.27
N TYR A 160 6.52 -17.04 17.54
CA TYR A 160 7.78 -17.37 18.21
C TYR A 160 8.50 -18.54 17.54
N GLU A 161 7.79 -19.64 17.25
CA GLU A 161 8.36 -20.84 16.63
C GLU A 161 8.83 -20.62 15.17
N ASN A 162 8.34 -19.56 14.50
CA ASN A 162 8.62 -19.26 13.09
C ASN A 162 9.35 -17.92 12.90
N ASP A 163 9.90 -17.35 13.98
CA ASP A 163 10.60 -16.06 13.97
C ASP A 163 9.78 -14.95 13.30
N LYS A 164 8.51 -14.82 13.68
CA LYS A 164 7.59 -13.76 13.24
C LYS A 164 7.25 -12.83 14.41
N ILE A 165 6.70 -11.66 14.09
CA ILE A 165 6.32 -10.65 15.08
C ILE A 165 4.80 -10.52 15.09
N MET A 166 4.21 -10.66 16.27
CA MET A 166 2.83 -10.26 16.53
C MET A 166 2.82 -8.85 17.09
N MET A 167 2.25 -7.91 16.35
CA MET A 167 2.06 -6.53 16.82
C MET A 167 0.61 -6.32 17.23
N TYR A 168 0.36 -5.98 18.49
CA TYR A 168 -0.98 -5.78 19.01
C TYR A 168 -1.30 -4.30 19.20
N ASN A 169 -2.35 -3.81 18.55
CA ASN A 169 -2.93 -2.52 18.93
C ASN A 169 -3.79 -2.69 20.16
N LEU A 170 -3.40 -2.02 21.24
CA LEU A 170 -4.17 -1.96 22.45
C LEU A 170 -5.30 -0.94 22.27
N ALA A 171 -6.40 -1.41 21.67
CA ALA A 171 -7.57 -0.60 21.36
C ALA A 171 -8.72 -0.91 22.33
N SER A 172 -9.61 0.07 22.49
CA SER A 172 -10.85 0.00 23.27
C SER A 172 -10.69 -0.31 24.75
N MET A 173 -11.22 0.53 25.64
CA MET A 173 -11.19 0.30 27.09
C MET A 173 -12.31 -0.67 27.53
N PRO A 174 -12.07 -1.62 28.46
CA PRO A 174 -13.13 -2.39 29.11
C PRO A 174 -14.18 -1.48 29.73
N SER A 175 -15.47 -1.80 29.56
CA SER A 175 -16.58 -0.98 30.08
C SER A 175 -16.51 -0.77 31.60
N TRP A 176 -16.05 -1.78 32.35
CA TRP A 176 -15.84 -1.71 33.80
C TRP A 176 -14.66 -0.81 34.21
N LEU A 177 -13.81 -0.42 33.27
CA LEU A 177 -12.67 0.48 33.47
C LEU A 177 -12.83 1.82 32.77
N ALA A 178 -13.68 1.92 31.74
CA ALA A 178 -13.87 3.12 30.94
C ALA A 178 -14.38 4.31 31.77
N ASN A 179 -13.74 5.47 31.61
CA ASN A 179 -14.12 6.71 32.28
C ASN A 179 -15.16 7.49 31.49
N THR A 180 -16.37 7.46 32.03
CA THR A 180 -17.57 8.03 31.41
C THR A 180 -18.11 9.17 32.26
N THR A 181 -17.67 9.22 33.52
CA THR A 181 -18.01 10.26 34.49
C THR A 181 -17.37 11.62 34.17
N SER A 182 -16.27 11.65 33.42
CA SER A 182 -15.60 12.88 33.01
C SER A 182 -16.31 13.61 31.87
N GLY A 183 -17.33 13.00 31.24
CA GLY A 183 -18.00 13.54 30.05
C GLY A 183 -17.13 13.55 28.79
N TRP A 184 -15.96 12.87 28.83
CA TRP A 184 -15.04 12.77 27.69
C TRP A 184 -15.45 11.70 26.68
N CYS A 185 -16.35 10.81 27.09
CA CYS A 185 -16.92 9.75 26.28
C CYS A 185 -18.44 9.76 26.36
N SER A 186 -19.10 9.47 25.25
CA SER A 186 -20.56 9.28 25.23
C SER A 186 -20.94 7.97 25.92
N GLU A 187 -22.09 7.89 26.58
CA GLU A 187 -22.57 6.61 27.13
C GLU A 187 -22.74 5.54 26.03
N ASP A 188 -23.11 5.97 24.82
CA ASP A 188 -23.19 5.16 23.60
C ASP A 188 -21.82 4.57 23.14
N SER A 189 -20.70 5.00 23.74
CA SER A 189 -19.35 4.48 23.50
C SER A 189 -18.87 3.41 24.47
N ILE A 190 -19.66 3.13 25.49
CA ILE A 190 -19.33 2.16 26.54
C ILE A 190 -19.95 0.81 26.21
N ASP A 191 -21.18 0.84 25.69
CA ASP A 191 -21.94 -0.34 25.31
C ASP A 191 -21.60 -0.74 23.86
N GLY A 192 -20.34 -1.13 23.64
CA GLY A 192 -19.88 -1.84 22.43
C GLY A 192 -20.53 -3.23 22.24
N LEU A 193 -21.69 -3.47 22.87
CA LEU A 193 -22.41 -4.73 22.94
C LEU A 193 -23.89 -4.57 22.53
N ASP A 194 -24.26 -3.52 21.78
CA ASP A 194 -25.47 -3.64 20.97
C ASP A 194 -25.17 -4.62 19.82
N TYR A 195 -25.43 -5.90 20.09
CA TYR A 195 -25.30 -7.05 19.17
C TYR A 195 -26.35 -7.02 18.04
N SER A 196 -27.11 -5.95 17.88
CA SER A 196 -27.94 -5.76 16.69
C SER A 196 -27.04 -5.58 15.46
N ASP A 197 -27.54 -5.96 14.27
CA ASP A 197 -26.79 -6.12 13.01
C ASP A 197 -25.96 -4.88 12.52
N ASN A 198 -25.82 -3.80 13.31
CA ASN A 198 -25.09 -2.56 13.03
C ASN A 198 -23.88 -2.33 13.96
N PHE A 199 -22.98 -3.31 14.07
CA PHE A 199 -21.70 -3.21 14.82
C PHE A 199 -20.80 -2.03 14.38
N MET A 200 -21.05 -1.44 13.21
CA MET A 200 -20.33 -0.24 12.76
C MET A 200 -20.76 1.05 13.50
N ASN A 201 -21.83 1.00 14.31
CA ASN A 201 -22.40 2.20 14.94
C ASN A 201 -22.26 2.24 16.46
N THR A 202 -21.86 1.14 17.12
CA THR A 202 -21.49 1.14 18.54
C THR A 202 -20.01 1.41 18.68
N SER A 203 -19.72 2.58 19.22
CA SER A 203 -18.40 3.16 19.36
C SER A 203 -17.41 2.21 20.03
N TRP A 204 -16.39 1.82 19.28
CA TRP A 204 -15.02 1.55 19.71
C TRP A 204 -14.74 2.34 20.99
N SER A 205 -14.68 1.67 22.14
CA SER A 205 -14.70 2.33 23.46
C SER A 205 -13.43 3.14 23.68
N SER A 206 -13.44 4.36 23.20
CA SER A 206 -12.26 5.19 23.02
C SER A 206 -12.10 6.10 24.23
N CYS A 207 -12.13 5.49 25.41
CA CYS A 207 -12.18 6.17 26.70
C CYS A 207 -10.91 5.98 27.49
N ALA A 208 -10.51 7.02 28.22
CA ALA A 208 -9.50 6.90 29.25
C ALA A 208 -10.00 5.95 30.37
N PRO A 209 -9.10 5.25 31.09
CA PRO A 209 -9.48 4.46 32.25
C PRO A 209 -9.88 5.36 33.43
N THR A 210 -10.82 4.90 34.25
CA THR A 210 -11.18 5.52 35.55
C THR A 210 -10.08 5.36 36.58
N ASP A 211 -9.28 4.29 36.47
CA ASP A 211 -8.16 3.96 37.33
C ASP A 211 -6.98 3.45 36.51
N TYR A 212 -5.97 4.30 36.35
CA TYR A 212 -4.76 3.97 35.60
C TYR A 212 -3.88 2.90 36.27
N THR A 213 -3.97 2.73 37.60
CA THR A 213 -3.22 1.67 38.29
C THR A 213 -3.83 0.31 37.94
N LYS A 214 -5.16 0.23 38.01
CA LYS A 214 -5.89 -0.99 37.61
C LYS A 214 -5.72 -1.32 36.12
N TYR A 215 -5.61 -0.30 35.26
CA TYR A 215 -5.24 -0.47 33.86
C TYR A 215 -3.85 -1.11 33.70
N GLN A 216 -2.85 -0.63 34.45
CA GLN A 216 -1.50 -1.22 34.43
C GLN A 216 -1.52 -2.68 34.85
N ASP A 217 -2.16 -3.02 35.97
CA ASP A 217 -2.28 -4.40 36.44
C ASP A 217 -2.92 -5.31 35.38
N THR A 218 -3.95 -4.79 34.69
CA THR A 218 -4.63 -5.51 33.60
C THR A 218 -3.69 -5.77 32.42
N LEU A 219 -2.88 -4.79 32.03
CA LEU A 219 -1.88 -4.96 30.96
C LEU A 219 -0.77 -5.95 31.32
N ILE A 220 -0.30 -5.93 32.57
CA ILE A 220 0.68 -6.89 33.07
C ILE A 220 0.12 -8.32 32.97
N SER A 221 -1.10 -8.53 33.46
CA SER A 221 -1.77 -9.83 33.36
C SER A 221 -1.96 -10.27 31.91
N LEU A 222 -2.42 -9.37 31.03
CA LEU A 222 -2.56 -9.67 29.60
C LEU A 222 -1.22 -10.10 29.00
N ALA A 223 -0.17 -9.31 29.20
CA ALA A 223 1.15 -9.54 28.65
C ALA A 223 1.73 -10.88 29.13
N LEU A 224 1.63 -11.20 30.42
CA LEU A 224 2.07 -12.49 30.97
C LEU A 224 1.31 -13.66 30.34
N ASN A 225 0.00 -13.54 30.17
CA ASN A 225 -0.80 -14.62 29.62
C ASN A 225 -0.53 -14.85 28.11
N ILE A 226 -0.54 -13.79 27.29
CA ILE A 226 -0.34 -13.95 25.84
C ILE A 226 1.10 -14.34 25.48
N SER A 227 2.07 -14.02 26.33
CA SER A 227 3.48 -14.39 26.15
C SER A 227 3.85 -15.74 26.75
N ASN A 228 2.89 -16.51 27.28
CA ASN A 228 3.13 -17.74 28.03
C ASN A 228 4.19 -17.55 29.15
N ASN A 229 3.90 -16.64 30.07
CA ASN A 229 4.82 -16.24 31.15
C ASN A 229 6.20 -15.83 30.62
N CYS A 230 6.20 -14.91 29.66
CA CYS A 230 7.38 -14.31 29.04
C CYS A 230 8.17 -15.20 28.06
N GLU A 231 7.75 -16.43 27.77
CA GLU A 231 8.43 -17.27 26.78
C GLU A 231 8.48 -16.58 25.40
N TYR A 232 7.37 -15.98 24.97
CA TYR A 232 7.23 -15.38 23.63
C TYR A 232 7.48 -13.86 23.59
N ALA A 233 8.00 -13.27 24.66
CA ALA A 233 8.00 -11.82 24.84
C ALA A 233 8.72 -11.04 23.73
N ASP A 234 9.81 -11.58 23.18
CA ASP A 234 10.62 -10.93 22.14
C ASP A 234 9.90 -10.82 20.78
N ASN A 235 8.89 -11.66 20.55
CA ASN A 235 8.10 -11.71 19.33
C ASN A 235 6.77 -10.94 19.44
N ILE A 236 6.51 -10.29 20.57
CA ILE A 236 5.28 -9.56 20.85
C ILE A 236 5.58 -8.07 20.97
N TRP A 237 5.02 -7.29 20.06
CA TRP A 237 5.14 -5.83 20.08
C TRP A 237 3.79 -5.22 20.40
N PHE A 238 3.79 -4.14 21.18
CA PHE A 238 2.58 -3.41 21.54
C PHE A 238 2.56 -2.04 20.88
N ASN A 239 1.44 -1.74 20.28
CA ASN A 239 1.14 -0.45 19.70
C ASN A 239 0.02 0.17 20.52
N ILE A 240 0.26 1.32 21.14
CA ILE A 240 -0.67 1.86 22.15
C ILE A 240 -1.75 2.70 21.49
N GLY A 241 -2.99 2.21 21.55
CA GLY A 241 -4.13 2.82 20.87
C GLY A 241 -4.21 2.43 19.39
N ASN A 242 -5.27 2.90 18.74
CA ASN A 242 -5.43 2.84 17.30
C ASN A 242 -6.03 4.17 16.86
N GLU A 243 -5.33 4.90 15.98
CA GLU A 243 -5.82 6.13 15.37
C GLU A 243 -6.28 7.18 16.39
N MET A 244 -5.53 7.29 17.49
CA MET A 244 -5.81 8.23 18.58
C MET A 244 -5.88 9.67 18.07
N GLU A 245 -5.13 9.95 17.00
CA GLU A 245 -5.22 11.14 16.16
C GLU A 245 -6.18 10.91 14.99
N GLY A 246 -7.42 11.34 15.15
CA GLY A 246 -8.43 11.36 14.08
C GLY A 246 -9.64 10.47 14.25
N THR A 247 -9.70 9.64 15.29
CA THR A 247 -10.87 8.78 15.56
C THR A 247 -11.66 9.18 16.80
N ASN A 248 -12.41 8.22 17.33
CA ASN A 248 -13.32 8.30 18.45
C ASN A 248 -12.62 8.49 19.81
N TRP A 249 -11.29 8.56 19.90
CA TRP A 249 -10.58 8.87 21.16
C TRP A 249 -11.17 10.11 21.82
N LEU A 250 -11.73 9.90 23.02
CA LEU A 250 -12.55 10.85 23.76
C LEU A 250 -13.55 11.58 22.86
N ASN A 251 -14.42 10.82 22.18
CA ASN A 251 -15.33 11.29 21.12
C ASN A 251 -16.25 12.44 21.51
N SER A 252 -16.45 12.70 22.80
CA SER A 252 -17.28 13.83 23.27
C SER A 252 -16.51 15.16 23.26
N LEU A 253 -15.19 15.12 23.07
CA LEU A 253 -14.33 16.28 22.90
C LEU A 253 -14.05 16.54 21.40
N PRO A 254 -13.82 17.82 21.01
CA PRO A 254 -13.33 18.18 19.68
C PRO A 254 -12.10 17.36 19.27
N THR A 255 -11.94 17.11 17.97
CA THR A 255 -10.85 16.28 17.44
C THR A 255 -9.46 16.78 17.84
N ASP A 256 -9.29 18.10 17.93
CA ASP A 256 -8.06 18.82 18.29
C ASP A 256 -8.03 19.29 19.76
N ASP A 257 -8.86 18.73 20.65
CA ASP A 257 -8.88 19.18 22.04
C ASP A 257 -7.57 18.78 22.79
N PRO A 258 -6.85 19.72 23.43
CA PRO A 258 -5.61 19.44 24.16
C PRO A 258 -5.74 18.34 25.23
N ILE A 259 -6.94 18.15 25.79
CA ILE A 259 -7.20 17.09 26.78
C ILE A 259 -6.97 15.71 26.15
N LYS A 260 -7.33 15.51 24.87
CA LYS A 260 -7.09 14.23 24.17
C LYS A 260 -5.63 13.84 24.17
N ALA A 261 -4.77 14.83 23.91
CA ALA A 261 -3.33 14.62 23.82
C ALA A 261 -2.74 14.27 25.20
N LEU A 262 -3.13 15.04 26.22
CA LEU A 262 -2.67 14.81 27.60
C LEU A 262 -3.16 13.47 28.17
N GLU A 263 -4.41 13.09 27.93
CA GLU A 263 -4.94 11.79 28.36
C GLU A 263 -4.32 10.62 27.59
N PHE A 264 -3.99 10.81 26.31
CA PHE A 264 -3.25 9.80 25.56
C PHE A 264 -1.82 9.64 26.08
N VAL A 265 -1.11 10.73 26.38
CA VAL A 265 0.21 10.69 27.02
C VAL A 265 0.15 9.96 28.37
N LYS A 266 -0.91 10.14 29.16
CA LYS A 266 -1.11 9.37 30.41
C LYS A 266 -1.29 7.89 30.12
N LEU A 267 -2.18 7.53 29.18
CA LEU A 267 -2.40 6.15 28.76
C LEU A 267 -1.10 5.48 28.32
N TYR A 268 -0.35 6.15 27.44
CA TYR A 268 0.93 5.67 26.94
C TYR A 268 1.95 5.45 28.06
N ASN A 269 2.12 6.43 28.96
CA ASN A 269 3.06 6.30 30.07
C ASN A 269 2.72 5.12 30.99
N HIS A 270 1.44 4.95 31.32
CA HIS A 270 1.02 3.83 32.16
C HIS A 270 1.23 2.48 31.46
N SER A 271 0.93 2.38 30.15
CA SER A 271 1.22 1.19 29.35
C SER A 271 2.71 0.88 29.29
N TYR A 272 3.54 1.91 29.08
CA TYR A 272 4.99 1.80 29.05
C TYR A 272 5.53 1.25 30.37
N ASP A 273 5.17 1.87 31.49
CA ASP A 273 5.65 1.44 32.80
C ASP A 273 5.21 0.00 33.13
N ALA A 274 3.97 -0.38 32.78
CA ALA A 274 3.45 -1.73 32.96
C ALA A 274 4.26 -2.77 32.17
N LEU A 275 4.38 -2.58 30.86
CA LEU A 275 5.03 -3.54 29.96
C LEU A 275 6.55 -3.57 30.15
N ARG A 276 7.19 -2.43 30.48
CA ARG A 276 8.63 -2.39 30.81
C ARG A 276 8.96 -3.07 32.13
N SER A 277 8.05 -3.03 33.10
CA SER A 277 8.22 -3.77 34.37
C SER A 277 7.97 -5.28 34.23
N THR A 278 7.40 -5.71 33.11
CA THR A 278 7.02 -7.10 32.84
C THR A 278 8.05 -7.77 31.95
N CYS A 279 8.34 -9.06 32.18
CA CYS A 279 9.24 -9.86 31.35
C CYS A 279 10.63 -9.22 31.11
N ASP A 280 11.17 -8.56 32.14
CA ASP A 280 12.43 -7.82 32.10
C ASP A 280 12.49 -6.73 31.00
N GLY A 281 11.32 -6.19 30.64
CA GLY A 281 11.19 -5.11 29.65
C GLY A 281 11.41 -5.52 28.20
N ARG A 282 11.35 -6.83 27.90
CA ARG A 282 11.61 -7.39 26.57
C ARG A 282 10.56 -7.06 25.51
N PHE A 283 9.34 -6.71 25.90
CA PHE A 283 8.34 -6.26 24.94
C PHE A 283 8.78 -4.95 24.27
N LYS A 284 8.57 -4.85 22.95
CA LYS A 284 8.70 -3.57 22.24
C LYS A 284 7.39 -2.80 22.29
N LEU A 285 7.49 -1.48 22.39
CA LEU A 285 6.34 -0.57 22.46
C LEU A 285 6.48 0.61 21.50
N GLY A 286 5.38 0.98 20.87
CA GLY A 286 5.31 2.16 20.01
C GLY A 286 3.95 2.83 19.99
N GLY A 287 3.89 3.91 19.22
CA GLY A 287 2.73 4.80 19.06
C GLY A 287 3.06 5.92 18.07
N ASN A 288 2.10 6.72 17.61
CA ASN A 288 0.74 6.89 18.13
C ASN A 288 -0.37 6.15 17.36
N SER A 289 -0.02 5.48 16.25
CA SER A 289 -0.96 4.88 15.28
C SER A 289 -1.98 5.84 14.68
N GLY A 290 -1.66 7.12 14.53
CA GLY A 290 -2.57 8.17 14.09
C GLY A 290 -3.12 7.90 12.68
N LEU A 291 -4.38 8.27 12.44
CA LEU A 291 -4.98 8.21 11.11
C LEU A 291 -4.70 9.49 10.32
N ARG A 292 -4.60 10.62 11.02
CA ARG A 292 -4.44 11.95 10.45
C ARG A 292 -3.48 12.75 11.30
N PHE A 293 -2.81 13.69 10.66
CA PHE A 293 -1.95 14.62 11.38
C PHE A 293 -2.76 15.72 12.08
N TYR A 294 -2.81 15.66 13.41
CA TYR A 294 -3.27 16.79 14.23
C TYR A 294 -2.08 17.29 15.05
N PRO A 295 -1.47 18.44 14.66
CA PRO A 295 -0.21 18.90 15.26
C PRO A 295 -0.23 18.95 16.78
N GLU A 296 -1.31 19.43 17.40
CA GLU A 296 -1.39 19.53 18.86
C GLU A 296 -1.31 18.16 19.57
N MET A 297 -1.95 17.14 19.01
CA MET A 297 -1.86 15.77 19.52
C MET A 297 -0.45 15.20 19.31
N HIS A 298 0.07 15.35 18.10
CA HIS A 298 1.34 14.77 17.67
C HIS A 298 2.52 15.39 18.43
N ASP A 299 2.57 16.72 18.48
CA ASP A 299 3.58 17.51 19.18
C ASP A 299 3.58 17.18 20.68
N THR A 300 2.40 17.12 21.29
CA THR A 300 2.26 16.79 22.70
C THR A 300 2.70 15.35 22.97
N PHE A 301 2.36 14.41 22.10
CA PHE A 301 2.82 13.03 22.22
C PHE A 301 4.34 12.96 22.14
N LEU A 302 4.95 13.41 21.04
CA LEU A 302 6.39 13.33 20.84
C LEU A 302 7.19 14.05 21.92
N SER A 303 6.76 15.23 22.34
CA SER A 303 7.45 15.99 23.40
C SER A 303 7.42 15.32 24.78
N ASN A 304 6.41 14.49 25.07
CA ASN A 304 6.25 13.85 26.38
C ASN A 304 6.70 12.38 26.43
N VAL A 305 6.78 11.70 25.28
CA VAL A 305 7.15 10.28 25.22
C VAL A 305 8.44 10.01 24.44
N SER A 306 9.21 11.05 24.10
CA SER A 306 10.42 11.00 23.28
C SER A 306 11.44 9.91 23.66
N ASN A 307 11.56 9.60 24.95
CA ASN A 307 12.47 8.58 25.49
C ASN A 307 11.77 7.29 25.96
N LYS A 308 10.50 7.10 25.61
CA LYS A 308 9.65 5.99 26.04
C LYS A 308 9.06 5.19 24.87
N MET A 309 9.73 5.16 23.72
CA MET A 309 9.28 4.38 22.55
C MET A 309 10.44 3.57 21.96
N ASP A 310 10.12 2.36 21.48
CA ASP A 310 11.01 1.53 20.66
C ASP A 310 10.83 1.81 19.16
N PHE A 311 9.61 2.19 18.76
CA PHE A 311 9.26 2.56 17.40
C PHE A 311 8.15 3.62 17.39
N TYR A 312 8.13 4.45 16.35
CA TYR A 312 6.98 5.31 16.02
C TYR A 312 6.06 4.55 15.06
N SER A 313 4.74 4.72 15.20
CA SER A 313 3.76 4.07 14.33
C SER A 313 2.70 5.04 13.82
N GLU A 314 2.27 4.83 12.58
CA GLU A 314 1.23 5.65 11.95
C GLU A 314 0.39 4.85 10.94
N ASN A 315 -0.84 5.28 10.71
CA ASN A 315 -1.72 4.74 9.67
C ASN A 315 -1.78 5.76 8.52
N ILE A 316 -1.42 5.33 7.31
CA ILE A 316 -1.42 6.18 6.11
C ILE A 316 -2.32 5.51 5.07
N TYR A 317 -3.55 5.99 4.97
CA TYR A 317 -4.48 5.57 3.93
C TYR A 317 -4.52 6.59 2.80
N SER A 318 -4.81 6.09 1.59
CA SER A 318 -5.00 6.93 0.43
C SER A 318 -6.45 7.40 0.33
N ASP A 319 -6.65 8.72 0.38
CA ASP A 319 -7.95 9.38 0.20
C ASP A 319 -8.33 9.53 -1.29
N GLY A 320 -7.51 9.05 -2.24
CA GLY A 320 -7.58 9.44 -3.65
C GLY A 320 -7.23 8.37 -4.68
N TYR A 321 -7.61 8.63 -5.92
CA TYR A 321 -7.50 7.74 -7.09
C TYR A 321 -6.18 7.88 -7.88
N ASP A 322 -5.09 8.42 -7.31
CA ASP A 322 -3.84 8.67 -8.06
C ASP A 322 -2.58 8.16 -7.32
N PRO A 323 -1.84 7.18 -7.88
CA PRO A 323 -0.65 6.57 -7.29
C PRO A 323 0.46 7.55 -6.98
N TYR A 324 0.62 8.55 -7.86
CA TYR A 324 1.69 9.51 -7.70
C TYR A 324 1.38 10.43 -6.52
N ILE A 325 0.09 10.67 -6.25
CA ILE A 325 -0.34 11.38 -5.05
C ILE A 325 -0.05 10.53 -3.82
N GLU A 326 -0.27 9.22 -3.87
CA GLU A 326 -0.07 8.35 -2.70
C GLU A 326 1.38 8.13 -2.32
N THR A 327 2.24 7.76 -3.27
CA THR A 327 3.68 7.56 -2.98
C THR A 327 4.28 8.84 -2.42
N LYS A 328 3.94 9.97 -3.04
CA LYS A 328 4.35 11.28 -2.56
C LYS A 328 3.75 11.63 -1.20
N THR A 329 2.48 11.29 -0.95
CA THR A 329 1.84 11.53 0.35
C THR A 329 2.55 10.72 1.44
N MET A 330 2.88 9.46 1.17
CA MET A 330 3.61 8.61 2.11
C MET A 330 5.03 9.16 2.35
N GLU A 331 5.78 9.50 1.30
CA GLU A 331 7.10 10.12 1.42
C GLU A 331 7.07 11.45 2.19
N ASP A 332 6.20 12.38 1.80
CA ASP A 332 6.04 13.69 2.45
C ASP A 332 5.68 13.50 3.93
N ARG A 333 4.83 12.52 4.24
CA ARG A 333 4.42 12.21 5.61
C ARG A 333 5.55 11.63 6.46
N ILE A 334 6.34 10.73 5.90
CA ILE A 334 7.51 10.18 6.57
C ILE A 334 8.56 11.26 6.82
N GLU A 335 8.80 12.13 5.84
CA GLU A 335 9.72 13.27 5.97
C GLU A 335 9.28 14.21 7.09
N GLU A 336 7.97 14.46 7.22
CA GLU A 336 7.38 15.22 8.33
C GLU A 336 7.58 14.51 9.68
N ILE A 337 7.29 13.21 9.78
CA ILE A 337 7.54 12.43 11.01
C ILE A 337 9.01 12.52 11.43
N ILE A 338 9.95 12.32 10.50
CA ILE A 338 11.39 12.39 10.77
C ILE A 338 11.77 13.78 11.30
N LEU A 339 11.23 14.84 10.68
CA LEU A 339 11.46 16.22 11.10
C LEU A 339 10.93 16.50 12.51
N ASP A 340 9.71 16.04 12.82
CA ASP A 340 9.08 16.26 14.11
C ASP A 340 9.79 15.46 15.20
N CYS A 341 10.17 14.21 14.93
CA CYS A 341 10.97 13.41 15.85
C CYS A 341 12.31 14.07 16.18
N SER A 342 12.99 14.64 15.18
CA SER A 342 14.21 15.42 15.40
C SER A 342 13.95 16.68 16.24
N THR A 343 12.85 17.39 15.97
CA THR A 343 12.45 18.61 16.67
C THR A 343 12.18 18.36 18.16
N TYR A 344 11.51 17.26 18.48
CA TYR A 344 11.15 16.89 19.86
C TYR A 344 12.16 15.95 20.54
N GLY A 345 13.22 15.55 19.83
CA GLY A 345 14.22 14.61 20.33
C GLY A 345 13.66 13.20 20.59
N ALA A 346 12.60 12.81 19.86
CA ALA A 346 11.98 11.51 19.95
C ALA A 346 12.77 10.45 19.17
N ASN A 347 12.82 9.23 19.70
CA ASN A 347 13.48 8.12 19.03
C ASN A 347 12.59 7.52 17.93
N CYS A 348 12.73 8.03 16.70
CA CYS A 348 12.06 7.50 15.51
C CYS A 348 13.06 6.82 14.56
N SER A 349 14.09 6.16 15.10
CA SER A 349 15.00 5.35 14.28
C SER A 349 14.30 4.20 13.57
N HIS A 350 13.13 3.81 14.09
CA HIS A 350 12.23 2.82 13.53
C HIS A 350 10.82 3.42 13.43
N ILE A 351 10.34 3.57 12.21
CA ILE A 351 8.98 4.03 11.88
C ILE A 351 8.22 2.85 11.28
N ILE A 352 7.03 2.56 11.78
CA ILE A 352 6.17 1.51 11.26
C ILE A 352 4.93 2.19 10.68
N ILE A 353 4.75 2.10 9.36
CA ILE A 353 3.44 2.39 8.76
C ILE A 353 2.56 1.18 9.05
N SER A 354 1.86 1.27 10.18
CA SER A 354 1.22 0.13 10.83
C SER A 354 -0.07 -0.28 10.12
N GLU A 355 -0.67 0.64 9.36
CA GLU A 355 -1.69 0.34 8.37
C GLU A 355 -1.48 1.25 7.17
N TRP A 356 -1.53 0.67 5.98
CA TRP A 356 -1.65 1.45 4.75
C TRP A 356 -2.41 0.65 3.71
N GLY A 357 -3.07 1.36 2.81
CA GLY A 357 -3.84 0.74 1.75
C GLY A 357 -4.81 1.72 1.12
N TYR A 358 -5.57 1.19 0.16
CA TYR A 358 -6.50 1.97 -0.64
C TYR A 358 -7.93 1.82 -0.15
N ILE A 359 -8.71 2.87 -0.32
CA ILE A 359 -10.17 2.81 -0.30
C ILE A 359 -10.63 2.99 -1.76
N PHE A 360 -10.35 2.04 -2.65
CA PHE A 360 -10.94 2.12 -4.01
C PHE A 360 -12.42 1.67 -4.00
N ASP A 361 -13.07 1.86 -5.15
CA ASP A 361 -14.30 1.17 -5.54
C ASP A 361 -13.90 0.15 -6.62
N SER A 362 -14.33 -1.11 -6.47
CA SER A 362 -14.15 -2.34 -7.28
C SER A 362 -13.95 -2.29 -8.79
N SER A 363 -14.19 -1.14 -9.40
CA SER A 363 -14.35 -0.98 -10.83
C SER A 363 -13.05 -0.65 -11.59
N GLU A 364 -11.96 -0.34 -10.88
CA GLU A 364 -10.66 -0.01 -11.48
C GLU A 364 -9.73 -1.23 -11.49
N GLY A 365 -9.08 -1.48 -12.63
CA GLY A 365 -8.45 -2.77 -12.96
C GLY A 365 -7.29 -3.17 -12.04
N THR A 366 -7.14 -4.49 -11.83
CA THR A 366 -6.10 -5.13 -11.01
C THR A 366 -4.67 -4.66 -11.29
N ASP A 367 -4.38 -4.23 -12.52
CA ASP A 367 -3.03 -3.82 -12.93
C ASP A 367 -2.65 -2.43 -12.39
N TYR A 368 -3.63 -1.55 -12.16
CA TYR A 368 -3.40 -0.24 -11.55
C TYR A 368 -3.02 -0.40 -10.08
N MET A 369 -3.79 -1.18 -9.33
CA MET A 369 -3.44 -1.49 -7.94
C MET A 369 -2.04 -2.13 -7.82
N LYS A 370 -1.65 -3.04 -8.73
CA LYS A 370 -0.29 -3.61 -8.73
C LYS A 370 0.78 -2.55 -8.88
N LEU A 371 0.57 -1.63 -9.83
CA LEU A 371 1.50 -0.55 -10.13
C LEU A 371 1.72 0.31 -8.88
N ASP A 372 0.63 0.73 -8.25
CA ASP A 372 0.63 1.70 -7.17
C ASP A 372 1.30 1.12 -5.91
N LEU A 373 0.96 -0.13 -5.56
CA LEU A 373 1.63 -0.88 -4.50
C LEU A 373 3.14 -1.03 -4.75
N SER A 374 3.51 -1.32 -6.00
CA SER A 374 4.90 -1.49 -6.39
C SER A 374 5.66 -0.16 -6.28
N TYR A 375 5.02 0.97 -6.58
CA TYR A 375 5.58 2.31 -6.40
C TYR A 375 5.85 2.63 -4.93
N VAL A 376 4.93 2.29 -4.04
CA VAL A 376 5.12 2.48 -2.59
C VAL A 376 6.32 1.70 -2.10
N TYR A 377 6.40 0.39 -2.38
CA TYR A 377 7.54 -0.43 -1.96
C TYR A 377 8.86 0.09 -2.53
N LEU A 378 8.90 0.40 -3.83
CA LEU A 378 10.08 0.92 -4.51
C LEU A 378 10.57 2.22 -3.88
N SER A 379 9.67 3.17 -3.65
CA SER A 379 9.97 4.47 -3.04
C SER A 379 10.54 4.30 -1.63
N MET A 380 9.87 3.49 -0.80
CA MET A 380 10.30 3.26 0.58
C MET A 380 11.64 2.55 0.67
N LEU A 381 11.91 1.59 -0.22
CA LEU A 381 13.20 0.92 -0.31
C LEU A 381 14.32 1.85 -0.77
N ASN A 382 14.05 2.73 -1.74
CA ASN A 382 15.07 3.66 -2.25
C ASN A 382 15.37 4.83 -1.31
N LYS A 383 14.44 5.22 -0.43
CA LYS A 383 14.64 6.35 0.49
C LYS A 383 14.95 5.94 1.93
N TYR A 384 14.26 4.92 2.44
CA TYR A 384 14.23 4.61 3.87
C TYR A 384 14.34 3.10 4.19
N PRO A 385 15.20 2.33 3.51
CA PRO A 385 15.22 0.86 3.63
C PRO A 385 15.53 0.38 5.06
N SER A 386 16.30 1.17 5.82
CA SER A 386 16.76 0.83 7.18
C SER A 386 15.89 1.40 8.30
N ASN A 387 14.92 2.28 7.98
CA ASN A 387 14.15 3.02 8.98
C ASN A 387 12.68 2.61 9.03
N ILE A 388 12.13 2.07 7.94
CA ILE A 388 10.69 1.89 7.79
C ILE A 388 10.29 0.42 7.74
N SER A 389 9.16 0.10 8.36
CA SER A 389 8.40 -1.12 8.13
C SER A 389 7.01 -0.77 7.61
N LEU A 390 6.48 -1.59 6.70
CA LEU A 390 5.20 -1.38 6.04
C LEU A 390 4.26 -2.55 6.35
N ALA A 391 3.10 -2.25 6.94
CA ALA A 391 2.06 -3.23 7.19
C ALA A 391 0.81 -2.93 6.37
N PHE A 392 0.61 -3.67 5.28
CA PHE A 392 -0.55 -3.46 4.39
C PHE A 392 -1.86 -3.83 5.10
N HIS A 393 -2.87 -2.98 4.97
CA HIS A 393 -4.16 -3.13 5.62
C HIS A 393 -4.96 -4.31 5.05
N GLU A 394 -5.72 -5.00 5.91
CA GLU A 394 -6.61 -6.11 5.56
C GLU A 394 -5.94 -7.33 4.90
N PHE A 395 -5.20 -8.09 5.71
CA PHE A 395 -4.69 -9.40 5.29
C PHE A 395 -5.79 -10.32 4.74
N MET A 396 -7.00 -10.27 5.31
CA MET A 396 -8.14 -11.07 4.88
C MET A 396 -9.45 -10.34 5.23
N MET A 397 -10.43 -10.37 4.31
CA MET A 397 -11.80 -9.92 4.54
C MET A 397 -12.84 -10.96 4.09
N PRO A 398 -14.06 -10.90 4.65
CA PRO A 398 -15.17 -11.76 4.24
C PRO A 398 -15.73 -11.43 2.83
N ILE A 399 -16.53 -12.34 2.25
CA ILE A 399 -16.79 -12.47 0.80
C ILE A 399 -17.41 -11.25 0.09
N ASN A 400 -18.11 -10.33 0.77
CA ASN A 400 -18.92 -9.28 0.12
C ASN A 400 -18.48 -7.82 0.37
N SER A 401 -17.28 -7.56 0.89
CA SER A 401 -16.68 -6.23 0.77
C SER A 401 -15.82 -6.15 -0.47
N ASP A 402 -15.99 -5.08 -1.22
CA ASP A 402 -15.24 -4.77 -2.42
C ASP A 402 -13.78 -4.36 -2.05
N ASP A 403 -12.82 -5.18 -2.50
CA ASP A 403 -11.63 -4.77 -3.28
C ASP A 403 -10.21 -4.47 -2.75
N TYR A 404 -9.85 -4.66 -1.47
CA TYR A 404 -8.42 -4.49 -1.03
C TYR A 404 -7.79 -5.66 -0.27
N LYS A 405 -8.29 -6.87 -0.51
CA LYS A 405 -7.89 -8.06 0.26
C LYS A 405 -6.46 -8.48 -0.10
N PHE A 406 -5.74 -9.03 0.86
CA PHE A 406 -4.46 -9.69 0.62
C PHE A 406 -4.69 -11.15 0.16
N ILE A 407 -5.46 -11.92 0.93
CA ILE A 407 -5.83 -13.32 0.63
C ILE A 407 -7.32 -13.60 0.90
N SER A 408 -7.83 -14.68 0.31
CA SER A 408 -9.12 -15.30 0.64
C SER A 408 -8.93 -16.80 0.84
N GLU A 409 -9.34 -17.30 2.00
CA GLU A 409 -9.18 -18.70 2.38
C GLU A 409 -9.91 -19.67 1.44
N PRO A 410 -9.49 -20.96 1.38
CA PRO A 410 -10.17 -22.00 0.62
C PRO A 410 -11.65 -22.16 0.95
N SER A 411 -11.96 -21.86 2.20
CA SER A 411 -13.29 -21.93 2.74
C SER A 411 -14.18 -20.76 2.24
N LEU A 412 -13.60 -19.74 1.63
CA LEU A 412 -14.27 -18.59 1.04
C LEU A 412 -14.14 -18.61 -0.48
N ALA A 413 -13.01 -18.16 -1.03
CA ALA A 413 -12.76 -18.09 -2.48
C ALA A 413 -11.40 -18.65 -2.93
N ASN A 414 -10.54 -19.08 -2.00
CA ASN A 414 -9.20 -19.65 -2.29
C ASN A 414 -8.34 -18.80 -3.24
N SER A 415 -8.16 -17.51 -2.95
CA SER A 415 -7.55 -16.58 -3.91
C SER A 415 -6.46 -15.73 -3.27
N TYR A 416 -5.39 -15.50 -4.02
CA TYR A 416 -4.36 -14.51 -3.73
C TYR A 416 -4.61 -13.28 -4.59
N TYR A 417 -4.70 -12.12 -3.95
CA TYR A 417 -5.01 -10.86 -4.63
C TYR A 417 -3.73 -10.10 -4.97
N PRO A 418 -3.82 -9.05 -5.81
CA PRO A 418 -2.62 -8.32 -6.21
C PRO A 418 -1.76 -7.77 -5.05
N PRO A 419 -2.32 -7.27 -3.93
CA PRO A 419 -1.51 -6.87 -2.76
C PRO A 419 -0.58 -7.96 -2.25
N TYR A 420 -1.06 -9.20 -2.18
CA TYR A 420 -0.26 -10.34 -1.76
C TYR A 420 0.87 -10.64 -2.74
N ASN A 421 0.55 -10.73 -4.04
CA ASN A 421 1.55 -11.10 -5.04
C ASN A 421 2.65 -10.03 -5.16
N VAL A 422 2.29 -8.74 -5.21
CA VAL A 422 3.26 -7.65 -5.26
C VAL A 422 4.15 -7.66 -4.02
N THR A 423 3.56 -7.75 -2.82
CA THR A 423 4.35 -7.79 -1.58
C THR A 423 5.27 -9.01 -1.54
N LYS A 424 4.78 -10.18 -1.97
CA LYS A 424 5.59 -11.40 -2.03
C LYS A 424 6.76 -11.27 -3.00
N ASP A 425 6.56 -10.68 -4.18
CA ASP A 425 7.62 -10.47 -5.17
C ASP A 425 8.71 -9.54 -4.60
N PHE A 426 8.31 -8.40 -4.02
CA PHE A 426 9.25 -7.50 -3.35
C PHE A 426 9.96 -8.17 -2.17
N ALA A 427 9.26 -8.91 -1.32
CA ALA A 427 9.87 -9.63 -0.20
C ALA A 427 10.77 -10.79 -0.65
N THR A 428 10.63 -11.29 -1.88
CA THR A 428 11.45 -12.35 -2.47
C THR A 428 12.70 -11.80 -3.15
N TYR A 429 12.59 -10.72 -3.92
CA TYR A 429 13.71 -10.18 -4.70
C TYR A 429 14.45 -9.05 -3.96
N HIS A 430 13.75 -8.31 -3.12
CA HIS A 430 14.28 -7.28 -2.22
C HIS A 430 14.07 -7.72 -0.78
N SER A 431 14.52 -8.93 -0.46
CA SER A 431 14.34 -9.56 0.85
C SER A 431 14.97 -8.76 1.98
N THR A 432 14.47 -9.01 3.18
CA THR A 432 15.01 -8.42 4.40
C THR A 432 16.50 -8.75 4.57
N GLY A 433 17.29 -7.78 5.02
CA GLY A 433 18.74 -7.89 5.10
C GLY A 433 19.50 -7.68 3.79
N ASN A 434 18.83 -7.61 2.64
CA ASN A 434 19.49 -7.15 1.40
C ASN A 434 19.90 -5.68 1.54
N ILE A 435 20.94 -5.29 0.80
CA ILE A 435 21.41 -3.91 0.74
C ILE A 435 20.84 -3.26 -0.52
N VAL A 436 20.03 -2.22 -0.34
CA VAL A 436 19.58 -1.36 -1.45
C VAL A 436 20.74 -0.50 -1.92
N VAL A 437 20.87 -0.35 -3.23
CA VAL A 437 21.95 0.39 -3.89
C VAL A 437 21.39 1.49 -4.78
N GLU A 438 22.21 2.49 -5.09
CA GLU A 438 21.82 3.60 -5.94
C GLU A 438 21.44 3.12 -7.35
N SER A 439 20.29 3.59 -7.82
CA SER A 439 19.76 3.26 -9.14
C SER A 439 18.98 4.44 -9.71
N SER A 440 19.06 4.62 -11.03
CA SER A 440 18.42 5.76 -11.70
C SER A 440 17.99 5.46 -13.13
N SER A 441 17.00 6.23 -13.60
CA SER A 441 16.61 6.31 -15.01
C SER A 441 16.70 7.74 -15.52
N ASN A 442 16.95 7.90 -16.82
CA ASN A 442 16.81 9.19 -17.50
C ASN A 442 15.35 9.53 -17.86
N LEU A 443 14.38 8.64 -17.60
CA LEU A 443 12.95 8.87 -17.83
C LEU A 443 12.16 8.76 -16.53
N ASP A 444 11.41 9.81 -16.19
CA ASP A 444 10.57 9.86 -14.97
C ASP A 444 9.49 8.77 -14.93
N THR A 445 9.13 8.22 -16.08
CA THR A 445 8.14 7.12 -16.20
C THR A 445 8.71 5.75 -15.84
N ILE A 446 10.04 5.61 -15.78
CA ILE A 446 10.73 4.38 -15.41
C ILE A 446 11.31 4.54 -14.02
N ASN A 447 10.85 3.69 -13.11
CA ASN A 447 11.25 3.70 -11.72
C ASN A 447 11.93 2.37 -11.40
N ILE A 448 13.04 2.42 -10.68
CA ILE A 448 13.88 1.25 -10.40
C ILE A 448 14.16 1.17 -8.92
N VAL A 449 14.18 -0.04 -8.37
CA VAL A 449 14.89 -0.36 -7.13
C VAL A 449 15.84 -1.51 -7.42
N ALA A 450 17.02 -1.44 -6.83
CA ALA A 450 18.05 -2.44 -6.95
C ALA A 450 18.58 -2.82 -5.57
N SER A 451 18.86 -4.10 -5.37
CA SER A 451 19.48 -4.57 -4.13
C SER A 451 20.43 -5.73 -4.36
N LYS A 452 21.35 -5.94 -3.43
CA LYS A 452 22.24 -7.10 -3.38
C LYS A 452 22.08 -7.86 -2.07
N ASP A 453 22.13 -9.18 -2.12
CA ASP A 453 22.18 -10.03 -0.93
C ASP A 453 23.63 -10.24 -0.44
N ASN A 454 23.79 -10.88 0.72
CA ASN A 454 25.10 -11.20 1.28
C ASN A 454 25.91 -12.22 0.45
N ASN A 455 25.25 -12.95 -0.46
CA ASN A 455 25.88 -13.91 -1.35
C ASN A 455 26.26 -13.30 -2.71
N SER A 456 26.16 -11.97 -2.85
CA SER A 456 26.39 -11.22 -4.10
C SER A 456 25.37 -11.48 -5.21
N ASN A 457 24.22 -12.10 -4.92
CA ASN A 457 23.09 -12.07 -5.85
C ASN A 457 22.55 -10.64 -5.90
N LYS A 458 22.21 -10.20 -7.10
CA LYS A 458 21.76 -8.85 -7.38
C LYS A 458 20.36 -8.91 -7.98
N TYR A 459 19.47 -8.05 -7.52
CA TYR A 459 18.07 -8.03 -7.91
C TYR A 459 17.68 -6.63 -8.33
N VAL A 460 16.87 -6.53 -9.38
CA VAL A 460 16.40 -5.26 -9.94
C VAL A 460 14.92 -5.38 -10.24
N THR A 461 14.12 -4.46 -9.72
CA THR A 461 12.71 -4.31 -10.10
C THR A 461 12.55 -3.02 -10.90
N ILE A 462 11.89 -3.13 -12.07
CA ILE A 462 11.65 -1.99 -12.98
C ILE A 462 10.15 -1.82 -13.18
N ILE A 463 9.67 -0.60 -12.98
CA ILE A 463 8.27 -0.20 -13.13
C ILE A 463 8.14 0.84 -14.24
N ASN A 464 7.20 0.64 -15.17
CA ASN A 464 6.89 1.63 -16.21
C ASN A 464 5.47 2.19 -16.09
N SER A 465 5.33 3.48 -15.77
CA SER A 465 4.03 4.19 -15.82
C SER A 465 3.75 4.88 -17.16
N GLY A 466 4.76 4.97 -18.02
CA GLY A 466 4.72 5.57 -19.35
C GLY A 466 4.18 4.61 -20.41
N TRP A 467 4.20 5.05 -21.67
CA TRP A 467 3.88 4.15 -22.80
C TRP A 467 5.01 3.15 -23.03
N SER A 468 4.86 2.28 -24.02
CA SER A 468 5.89 1.29 -24.40
C SER A 468 7.27 1.97 -24.52
N THR A 469 8.19 1.56 -23.65
CA THR A 469 9.50 2.19 -23.44
C THR A 469 10.57 1.12 -23.60
N TYR A 470 11.60 1.41 -24.39
CA TYR A 470 12.74 0.50 -24.54
C TYR A 470 13.73 0.69 -23.41
N LEU A 471 14.14 -0.42 -22.80
CA LEU A 471 15.05 -0.43 -21.67
C LEU A 471 16.48 -0.74 -22.13
N ASN A 472 17.39 0.14 -21.76
CA ASN A 472 18.82 -0.05 -21.88
C ASN A 472 19.45 0.01 -20.49
N PHE A 473 20.06 -1.09 -20.07
CA PHE A 473 20.62 -1.28 -18.74
C PHE A 473 22.13 -1.09 -18.77
N SER A 474 22.67 -0.41 -17.77
CA SER A 474 24.11 -0.23 -17.56
C SER A 474 24.42 -0.37 -16.07
N THR A 475 25.59 -0.91 -15.75
CA THR A 475 26.11 -1.02 -14.38
C THR A 475 27.55 -0.53 -14.35
N THR A 476 27.97 0.04 -13.23
CA THR A 476 29.37 0.45 -12.97
C THR A 476 30.30 -0.76 -12.80
N ASP A 477 29.75 -1.89 -12.35
CA ASP A 477 30.43 -3.17 -12.21
C ASP A 477 30.65 -3.91 -13.54
N ASN A 478 31.87 -4.41 -13.74
CA ASN A 478 32.38 -5.38 -14.74
C ASN A 478 31.44 -5.88 -15.87
N THR A 479 32.00 -5.94 -17.09
CA THR A 479 31.33 -6.30 -18.36
C THR A 479 30.86 -7.76 -18.55
N ASN A 480 31.02 -8.63 -17.56
CA ASN A 480 30.79 -10.08 -17.70
C ASN A 480 29.62 -10.60 -16.84
N LEU A 481 28.57 -9.79 -16.71
CA LEU A 481 27.36 -10.15 -15.99
C LEU A 481 26.31 -10.72 -16.95
N GLU A 482 25.40 -11.52 -16.42
CA GLU A 482 24.19 -11.96 -17.11
C GLU A 482 22.99 -11.42 -16.33
N ILE A 483 21.98 -10.97 -17.06
CA ILE A 483 20.72 -10.51 -16.46
C ILE A 483 19.63 -11.47 -16.92
N GLU A 484 19.01 -12.16 -15.97
CA GLU A 484 17.83 -12.99 -16.19
C GLU A 484 16.58 -12.17 -15.87
N ASP A 485 15.61 -12.13 -16.79
CA ASP A 485 14.24 -11.76 -16.45
C ASP A 485 13.57 -12.94 -15.76
N ILE A 486 13.26 -12.76 -14.47
CA ILE A 486 12.76 -13.82 -13.60
C ILE A 486 11.38 -14.29 -14.07
N ASP A 487 10.57 -13.41 -14.65
CA ASP A 487 9.21 -13.73 -15.05
C ASP A 487 9.18 -14.60 -16.32
N THR A 488 10.20 -14.50 -17.18
CA THR A 488 10.26 -15.20 -18.47
C THR A 488 11.37 -16.24 -18.57
N GLY A 489 12.38 -16.18 -17.70
CA GLY A 489 13.63 -16.94 -17.78
C GLY A 489 14.55 -16.50 -18.94
N GLU A 490 14.28 -15.35 -19.58
CA GLU A 490 15.12 -14.85 -20.67
C GLU A 490 16.42 -14.27 -20.11
N ILE A 491 17.55 -14.71 -20.66
CA ILE A 491 18.89 -14.25 -20.26
C ILE A 491 19.42 -13.26 -21.28
N TYR A 492 19.83 -12.10 -20.79
CA TYR A 492 20.45 -11.01 -21.55
C TYR A 492 21.92 -10.86 -21.18
N TYR A 493 22.74 -10.55 -22.19
CA TYR A 493 24.20 -10.47 -22.05
C TYR A 493 24.70 -9.05 -22.31
N PHE A 494 25.68 -8.60 -21.52
CA PHE A 494 26.31 -7.29 -21.72
C PHE A 494 27.02 -7.22 -23.07
N VAL A 495 26.69 -6.20 -23.85
CA VAL A 495 27.36 -5.84 -25.10
C VAL A 495 27.84 -4.40 -24.97
N ASN A 496 29.17 -4.21 -24.92
CA ASN A 496 29.79 -2.88 -24.74
C ASN A 496 29.22 -2.12 -23.52
N GLU A 497 29.32 -2.71 -22.32
CA GLU A 497 28.90 -2.11 -21.03
C GLU A 497 27.39 -1.85 -20.87
N SER A 498 26.56 -2.31 -21.82
CA SER A 498 25.10 -2.17 -21.73
C SER A 498 24.33 -3.39 -22.19
N ILE A 499 23.09 -3.52 -21.73
CA ILE A 499 22.14 -4.56 -22.12
C ILE A 499 20.85 -3.92 -22.62
N TYR A 500 20.34 -4.42 -23.74
CA TYR A 500 19.00 -4.09 -24.21
C TYR A 500 17.98 -5.12 -23.70
N LEU A 501 17.08 -4.72 -22.81
CA LEU A 501 16.09 -5.61 -22.15
C LEU A 501 14.74 -5.66 -22.88
N GLY A 502 14.67 -5.10 -24.09
CA GLY A 502 13.43 -5.00 -24.86
C GLY A 502 12.51 -3.86 -24.43
N ALA A 503 11.25 -3.92 -24.88
CA ALA A 503 10.23 -2.96 -24.49
C ALA A 503 9.55 -3.40 -23.18
N ILE A 504 9.26 -2.43 -22.32
CA ILE A 504 8.33 -2.58 -21.22
C ILE A 504 7.09 -1.74 -21.52
N ASP A 505 5.91 -2.35 -21.45
CA ASP A 505 4.65 -1.67 -21.70
C ASP A 505 4.16 -0.92 -20.45
N ARG A 506 3.11 -0.13 -20.64
CA ARG A 506 2.51 0.66 -19.56
C ARG A 506 1.98 -0.24 -18.46
N TYR A 507 2.28 0.13 -17.22
CA TYR A 507 1.90 -0.54 -15.98
C TYR A 507 2.54 -1.91 -15.75
N GLN A 508 3.55 -2.25 -16.53
CA GLN A 508 4.33 -3.45 -16.29
C GLN A 508 5.35 -3.23 -15.17
N VAL A 509 5.45 -4.24 -14.31
CA VAL A 509 6.48 -4.43 -13.30
C VAL A 509 7.26 -5.66 -13.75
N ARG A 510 8.58 -5.55 -13.88
CA ARG A 510 9.47 -6.66 -14.25
C ARG A 510 10.56 -6.83 -13.23
N HIS A 511 10.91 -8.08 -12.94
CA HIS A 511 11.93 -8.45 -11.98
C HIS A 511 13.11 -9.10 -12.69
N PHE A 512 14.32 -8.68 -12.34
CA PHE A 512 15.54 -9.19 -12.92
C PHE A 512 16.50 -9.66 -11.85
N GLN A 513 17.19 -10.77 -12.11
CA GLN A 513 18.31 -11.25 -11.32
C GLN A 513 19.59 -11.08 -12.13
N ILE A 514 20.64 -10.57 -11.49
CA ILE A 514 21.97 -10.47 -12.08
C ILE A 514 22.88 -11.47 -11.38
N THR A 515 23.48 -12.37 -12.16
CA THR A 515 24.39 -13.42 -11.68
C THR A 515 25.80 -13.20 -12.23
N GLY A 516 26.79 -13.64 -11.46
CA GLY A 516 28.22 -13.51 -11.80
C GLY A 516 28.78 -14.74 -12.52
N GLU A 517 29.52 -14.46 -13.60
CA GLU A 517 30.33 -15.32 -14.48
C GLU A 517 29.64 -16.47 -15.24
N ASN A 518 29.49 -16.21 -16.55
CA ASN A 518 29.51 -17.17 -17.64
C ASN A 518 30.37 -18.40 -17.31
N SER A 519 29.75 -19.52 -16.92
CA SER A 519 30.38 -20.83 -17.10
C SER A 519 30.30 -21.15 -18.59
N THR A 520 31.11 -20.49 -19.42
CA THR A 520 31.42 -21.04 -20.74
C THR A 520 32.16 -22.34 -20.47
N THR A 521 31.42 -23.44 -20.38
CA THR A 521 31.94 -24.78 -20.60
C THR A 521 32.59 -24.73 -21.98
N GLU A 522 33.90 -24.55 -22.02
CA GLU A 522 34.68 -24.88 -23.20
C GLU A 522 34.36 -26.34 -23.50
N GLU A 523 33.54 -26.59 -24.53
CA GLU A 523 33.49 -27.87 -25.19
C GLU A 523 34.89 -28.17 -25.69
N THR A 524 35.69 -28.82 -24.84
CA THR A 524 36.95 -29.40 -25.24
C THR A 524 36.61 -30.55 -26.17
N ASN A 525 36.58 -30.24 -27.47
CA ASN A 525 36.73 -31.21 -28.53
C ASN A 525 37.99 -32.02 -28.29
N SER A 526 37.88 -33.16 -27.62
CA SER A 526 38.88 -34.22 -27.69
C SER A 526 38.18 -35.53 -28.03
N GLY A 527 38.35 -35.92 -29.30
CA GLY A 527 37.80 -37.14 -29.85
C GLY A 527 38.22 -38.41 -29.12
N SER A 528 37.33 -39.38 -29.22
CA SER A 528 37.58 -40.82 -29.24
C SER A 528 39.03 -41.30 -29.17
N THR A 529 39.35 -42.11 -28.15
CA THR A 529 39.85 -43.48 -28.37
C THR A 529 39.82 -44.33 -27.10
N SER A 530 39.26 -45.53 -27.26
CA SER A 530 39.29 -46.68 -26.37
C SER A 530 40.70 -47.22 -26.09
N SER A 531 40.97 -47.75 -24.89
CA SER A 531 41.28 -49.19 -24.68
C SER A 531 41.95 -49.50 -23.32
N SER A 532 41.40 -50.52 -22.65
CA SER A 532 42.04 -51.61 -21.88
C SER A 532 43.28 -51.37 -21.00
N GLY A 533 43.16 -51.79 -19.73
CA GLY A 533 43.97 -52.90 -19.23
C GLY A 533 44.96 -52.65 -18.09
N SER A 534 44.56 -53.11 -16.90
CA SER A 534 45.31 -53.98 -15.98
C SER A 534 46.69 -53.57 -15.43
N GLY A 535 46.80 -53.56 -14.10
CA GLY A 535 47.97 -54.15 -13.41
C GLY A 535 48.67 -53.32 -12.34
N GLY A 536 48.29 -53.55 -11.07
CA GLY A 536 49.22 -54.06 -10.07
C GLY A 536 50.18 -53.12 -9.31
N SER A 537 49.90 -53.00 -8.01
CA SER A 537 50.84 -53.05 -6.87
C SER A 537 51.90 -51.96 -6.66
N GLY A 538 51.88 -51.38 -5.44
CA GLY A 538 53.13 -51.02 -4.76
C GLY A 538 53.09 -49.86 -3.75
N GLY A 539 52.49 -50.09 -2.58
CA GLY A 539 53.04 -49.76 -1.26
C GLY A 539 53.65 -48.38 -0.93
N SER A 540 52.99 -47.76 0.06
CA SER A 540 53.59 -47.19 1.30
C SER A 540 54.04 -45.73 1.33
N GLY A 541 53.47 -44.97 2.28
CA GLY A 541 54.23 -43.93 3.00
C GLY A 541 53.56 -42.58 3.28
N GLY A 542 52.58 -42.55 4.19
CA GLY A 542 52.56 -41.62 5.34
C GLY A 542 52.14 -40.14 5.20
N SER A 543 51.15 -39.79 6.04
CA SER A 543 50.97 -38.50 6.77
C SER A 543 50.51 -37.27 5.96
N GLY A 544 49.44 -36.54 6.28
CA GLY A 544 48.50 -36.58 7.39
C GLY A 544 47.42 -35.50 7.24
N SER A 545 46.19 -35.88 7.57
CA SER A 545 45.08 -35.12 8.19
C SER A 545 44.89 -33.61 7.91
N SER A 546 43.83 -33.29 7.17
CA SER A 546 42.77 -32.36 7.64
C SER A 546 41.45 -32.74 6.97
N GLY A 547 40.47 -33.17 7.78
CA GLY A 547 39.20 -33.73 7.31
C GLY A 547 38.22 -32.68 6.79
N GLY A 548 37.80 -32.84 5.54
CA GLY A 548 36.54 -32.34 5.02
C GLY A 548 35.52 -33.47 5.02
N ILE A 549 34.33 -33.22 5.54
CA ILE A 549 33.17 -34.11 5.43
C ILE A 549 32.44 -33.71 4.15
N ASN A 550 32.54 -34.55 3.12
CA ASN A 550 31.62 -34.56 1.98
C ASN A 550 30.37 -35.35 2.39
N LEU A 551 29.22 -34.70 2.42
CA LEU A 551 27.91 -35.34 2.49
C LEU A 551 27.36 -35.45 1.07
N GLU A 552 27.54 -36.62 0.46
CA GLU A 552 26.78 -37.04 -0.71
C GLU A 552 25.32 -37.26 -0.30
N VAL A 553 24.41 -36.44 -0.83
CA VAL A 553 22.97 -36.70 -0.75
C VAL A 553 22.60 -37.64 -1.88
N SER A 554 22.49 -38.92 -1.56
CA SER A 554 21.90 -39.94 -2.43
C SER A 554 20.40 -39.69 -2.58
N LYS A 555 19.98 -39.48 -3.83
CA LYS A 555 18.60 -39.37 -4.29
C LYS A 555 17.85 -40.67 -4.00
N ILE A 556 16.98 -40.69 -3.00
CA ILE A 556 16.05 -41.80 -2.74
C ILE A 556 14.78 -41.54 -3.55
N THR A 557 14.61 -42.31 -4.63
CA THR A 557 13.34 -42.50 -5.32
C THR A 557 12.46 -43.42 -4.47
N GLY A 558 11.44 -42.85 -3.83
CA GLY A 558 10.39 -43.59 -3.12
C GLY A 558 9.28 -44.00 -4.08
N GLU A 559 9.26 -45.27 -4.42
CA GLU A 559 8.22 -45.98 -5.14
C GLU A 559 7.02 -46.18 -4.20
N VAL A 560 5.84 -45.64 -4.55
CA VAL A 560 4.62 -45.79 -3.76
C VAL A 560 4.02 -47.17 -4.06
N VAL A 561 4.25 -48.10 -3.14
CA VAL A 561 3.58 -49.40 -3.09
C VAL A 561 2.24 -49.21 -2.34
N THR A 562 1.15 -49.35 -3.08
CA THR A 562 -0.20 -49.54 -2.55
C THR A 562 -0.32 -50.95 -1.99
N ASP A 563 -0.56 -51.09 -0.69
CA ASP A 563 -1.00 -52.36 -0.11
C ASP A 563 -2.35 -52.21 0.58
N ASN A 564 -3.18 -53.20 0.27
CA ASN A 564 -4.59 -53.38 0.61
C ASN A 564 -4.80 -53.54 2.11
N LEU A 565 -5.84 -52.88 2.64
CA LEU A 565 -6.60 -53.40 3.77
C LEU A 565 -8.10 -53.34 3.43
N GLU A 566 -8.59 -54.52 3.04
CA GLU A 566 -9.98 -54.92 2.95
C GLU A 566 -10.60 -55.12 4.35
N GLU A 567 -11.91 -54.84 4.40
CA GLU A 567 -12.94 -55.42 5.29
C GLU A 567 -12.96 -55.03 6.79
N ASN A 568 -14.09 -54.75 7.46
CA ASN A 568 -15.49 -54.96 7.11
C ASN A 568 -16.44 -54.22 8.11
N ASN A 569 -17.69 -54.03 7.66
CA ASN A 569 -18.95 -53.82 8.41
C ASN A 569 -19.22 -52.43 9.03
N SER A 570 -20.39 -51.81 8.92
CA SER A 570 -21.75 -52.23 8.50
C SER A 570 -22.61 -50.96 8.34
N SER A 571 -23.17 -50.67 7.16
CA SER A 571 -24.60 -50.84 6.77
C SER A 571 -25.64 -49.96 7.49
N GLU A 572 -26.24 -49.04 6.73
CA GLU A 572 -27.69 -48.71 6.62
C GLU A 572 -27.76 -47.47 5.69
N GLU A 573 -27.88 -47.57 4.37
CA GLU A 573 -29.05 -47.97 3.55
C GLU A 573 -30.32 -47.11 3.76
N SER A 574 -30.49 -46.10 2.91
CA SER A 574 -31.74 -45.78 2.19
C SER A 574 -31.38 -44.82 1.03
N GLN A 575 -31.27 -45.33 -0.20
CA GLN A 575 -32.30 -45.34 -1.26
C GLN A 575 -32.72 -43.93 -1.70
N GLU A 576 -32.20 -43.47 -2.85
CA GLU A 576 -32.86 -43.51 -4.18
C GLU A 576 -34.01 -42.48 -4.24
N ASN A 577 -34.02 -41.46 -5.11
CA ASN A 577 -33.94 -41.59 -6.55
C ASN A 577 -33.84 -40.23 -7.23
N GLU A 578 -33.36 -40.31 -8.47
CA GLU A 578 -33.24 -39.30 -9.50
C GLU A 578 -34.53 -38.53 -9.78
N GLU A 579 -34.40 -37.24 -10.08
CA GLU A 579 -35.05 -36.72 -11.30
C GLU A 579 -34.21 -35.61 -11.93
N ILE A 580 -33.59 -35.97 -13.05
CA ILE A 580 -33.03 -35.07 -14.06
C ILE A 580 -34.21 -34.54 -14.87
N LEU A 581 -34.48 -33.22 -14.88
CA LEU A 581 -34.78 -32.46 -16.10
C LEU A 581 -34.98 -30.96 -15.83
N GLY A 582 -34.10 -30.14 -16.44
CA GLY A 582 -34.51 -29.01 -17.29
C GLY A 582 -35.02 -27.71 -16.65
N SER A 583 -34.21 -26.66 -16.73
CA SER A 583 -34.64 -25.36 -17.28
C SER A 583 -33.45 -24.41 -17.48
N GLN A 584 -32.82 -24.49 -18.66
CA GLN A 584 -32.19 -23.33 -19.28
C GLN A 584 -33.29 -22.40 -19.85
N LYS A 585 -33.04 -21.08 -19.81
CA LYS A 585 -33.90 -19.91 -20.14
C LYS A 585 -34.56 -19.36 -18.87
N THR A 586 -34.42 -18.09 -18.47
CA THR A 586 -34.15 -16.86 -19.23
C THR A 586 -33.79 -15.77 -18.21
N GLU A 587 -32.59 -15.19 -18.27
CA GLU A 587 -32.25 -13.97 -17.52
C GLU A 587 -31.39 -13.01 -18.36
N GLN A 588 -31.73 -12.92 -19.66
CA GLN A 588 -31.08 -12.03 -20.63
C GLN A 588 -31.94 -10.80 -20.98
N GLU A 589 -32.91 -10.45 -20.14
CA GLU A 589 -33.74 -9.25 -20.27
C GLU A 589 -33.97 -8.59 -18.91
N LYS A 590 -32.90 -8.04 -18.31
CA LYS A 590 -33.03 -7.01 -17.25
C LYS A 590 -31.75 -6.22 -16.93
N ARG A 591 -30.77 -6.18 -17.83
CA ARG A 591 -29.57 -5.31 -17.71
C ARG A 591 -29.34 -4.55 -19.02
N THR A 592 -30.21 -3.59 -19.31
CA THR A 592 -30.00 -2.69 -20.45
C THR A 592 -30.50 -1.27 -20.19
N ASP A 593 -30.26 -0.71 -18.99
CA ASP A 593 -30.63 0.71 -18.77
C ASP A 593 -29.73 1.51 -17.79
N LEU A 594 -28.58 1.00 -17.34
CA LEU A 594 -27.73 1.74 -16.38
C LEU A 594 -26.22 1.61 -16.64
N LYS A 595 -25.80 1.66 -17.90
CA LYS A 595 -24.39 1.85 -18.28
C LYS A 595 -24.29 2.85 -19.41
N GLU A 596 -24.18 4.12 -19.07
CA GLU A 596 -23.52 5.17 -19.85
C GLU A 596 -23.64 6.48 -19.07
N ASN A 597 -22.67 6.76 -18.20
CA ASN A 597 -22.31 8.12 -17.77
C ASN A 597 -20.89 8.07 -17.20
N PHE A 598 -19.94 7.78 -18.10
CA PHE A 598 -18.53 7.97 -17.84
C PHE A 598 -18.24 9.48 -17.88
N TRP A 599 -17.77 10.01 -16.77
CA TRP A 599 -17.46 11.43 -16.58
C TRP A 599 -16.32 11.85 -17.52
N THR A 600 -16.65 12.63 -18.55
CA THR A 600 -15.72 13.63 -19.09
C THR A 600 -16.23 14.98 -18.60
N GLY A 601 -15.36 15.81 -18.03
CA GLY A 601 -15.73 17.06 -17.36
C GLY A 601 -16.72 17.90 -18.18
N LEU A 602 -17.97 17.94 -17.73
CA LEU A 602 -19.08 18.62 -18.39
C LEU A 602 -19.75 19.54 -17.37
N ALA A 603 -19.74 20.84 -17.62
CA ALA A 603 -20.52 21.79 -16.84
C ALA A 603 -21.97 21.80 -17.36
N ILE A 604 -22.91 21.34 -16.55
CA ILE A 604 -24.34 21.39 -16.85
C ILE A 604 -24.89 22.74 -16.36
N PHE A 605 -25.48 23.52 -17.27
CA PHE A 605 -26.31 24.66 -16.89
C PHE A 605 -27.77 24.29 -17.13
N GLU A 606 -28.55 24.15 -16.06
CA GLU A 606 -30.00 23.99 -16.14
C GLU A 606 -30.69 25.36 -16.06
N THR A 607 -31.49 25.68 -17.08
CA THR A 607 -32.50 26.74 -16.96
C THR A 607 -33.79 26.28 -17.63
N ASN A 608 -34.91 26.34 -16.89
CA ASN A 608 -36.27 26.03 -17.38
C ASN A 608 -36.43 24.66 -18.08
N GLY A 609 -35.90 23.59 -17.47
CA GLY A 609 -36.18 22.21 -17.88
C GLY A 609 -35.62 21.80 -19.25
N LYS A 610 -34.65 22.54 -19.79
CA LYS A 610 -33.88 22.14 -20.97
C LYS A 610 -32.39 22.21 -20.68
N SER A 611 -31.73 21.07 -20.74
CA SER A 611 -30.27 20.93 -20.64
C SER A 611 -29.64 21.31 -21.98
N ILE A 612 -28.73 22.27 -21.96
CA ILE A 612 -27.92 22.65 -23.13
C ILE A 612 -26.50 22.12 -22.88
N TRP A 613 -26.07 21.20 -23.74
CA TRP A 613 -24.75 20.60 -23.69
C TRP A 613 -23.75 21.50 -24.44
N ILE A 614 -22.78 22.07 -23.71
CA ILE A 614 -21.73 22.91 -24.30
C ILE A 614 -20.40 22.17 -24.13
N ASN A 615 -19.69 21.95 -25.25
CA ASN A 615 -18.36 21.37 -25.25
C ASN A 615 -17.39 22.23 -24.39
N PRO A 616 -16.56 21.64 -23.51
CA PRO A 616 -15.65 22.37 -22.63
C PRO A 616 -14.72 23.36 -23.36
N LEU A 617 -14.29 23.02 -24.59
CA LEU A 617 -13.49 23.92 -25.42
C LEU A 617 -14.27 25.16 -25.85
N ILE A 618 -15.57 25.01 -26.12
CA ILE A 618 -16.46 26.13 -26.45
C ILE A 618 -16.71 26.99 -25.21
N LEU A 619 -16.91 26.37 -24.04
CA LEU A 619 -17.07 27.10 -22.78
C LEU A 619 -15.81 27.91 -22.42
N SER A 620 -14.63 27.31 -22.55
CA SER A 620 -13.34 27.99 -22.35
C SER A 620 -13.14 29.16 -23.33
N LEU A 621 -13.51 28.97 -24.60
CA LEU A 621 -13.48 30.04 -25.60
C LEU A 621 -14.43 31.19 -25.23
N ILE A 622 -15.65 30.88 -24.80
CA ILE A 622 -16.65 31.88 -24.38
C ILE A 622 -16.13 32.67 -23.16
N ILE A 623 -15.61 31.99 -22.14
CA ILE A 623 -15.03 32.63 -20.95
C ILE A 623 -13.87 33.55 -21.34
N THR A 624 -12.98 33.08 -22.22
CA THR A 624 -11.85 33.87 -22.71
C THR A 624 -12.30 35.14 -23.43
N ILE A 625 -13.33 35.04 -24.29
CA ILE A 625 -13.91 36.21 -24.98
C ILE A 625 -14.52 37.20 -23.98
N ILE A 626 -15.24 36.71 -22.96
CA ILE A 626 -15.83 37.54 -21.91
C ILE A 626 -14.73 38.30 -21.14
N LEU A 627 -13.66 37.61 -20.75
CA LEU A 627 -12.52 38.22 -20.04
C LEU A 627 -11.82 39.29 -20.90
N ILE A 628 -11.66 39.06 -22.20
CA ILE A 628 -11.11 40.03 -23.14
C ILE A 628 -12.00 41.29 -23.23
N GLU A 629 -13.33 41.13 -23.33
CA GLU A 629 -14.28 42.25 -23.35
C GLU A 629 -14.28 43.04 -22.03
N ILE A 630 -14.22 42.37 -20.89
CA ILE A 630 -14.08 43.01 -19.57
C ILE A 630 -12.80 43.84 -19.55
N PHE A 631 -11.67 43.29 -19.98
CA PHE A 631 -10.39 43.99 -20.01
C PHE A 631 -10.41 45.21 -20.94
N ILE A 632 -10.98 45.09 -22.15
CA ILE A 632 -11.15 46.20 -23.09
C ILE A 632 -12.03 47.30 -22.47
N THR A 633 -13.10 46.92 -21.80
CA THR A 633 -14.04 47.85 -21.15
C THR A 633 -13.37 48.60 -19.99
N LEU A 634 -12.60 47.91 -19.15
CA LEU A 634 -11.82 48.52 -18.07
C LEU A 634 -10.79 49.51 -18.63
N LYS A 635 -10.07 49.14 -19.69
CA LYS A 635 -9.12 50.03 -20.37
C LYS A 635 -9.80 51.28 -20.95
N ARG A 636 -10.99 51.13 -21.54
CA ARG A 636 -11.80 52.27 -22.03
C ARG A 636 -12.26 53.18 -20.89
N LYS A 637 -12.70 52.62 -19.74
CA LYS A 637 -13.06 53.40 -18.54
C LYS A 637 -11.85 54.18 -18.00
N LYS A 638 -10.68 53.53 -17.88
CA LYS A 638 -9.42 54.19 -17.45
C LYS A 638 -9.07 55.37 -18.36
N ASN A 639 -9.16 55.18 -19.67
CA ASN A 639 -8.87 56.23 -20.65
C ASN A 639 -9.90 57.39 -20.61
N LYS A 640 -11.20 57.11 -20.38
CA LYS A 640 -12.20 58.16 -20.14
C LYS A 640 -11.88 58.96 -18.87
N LYS A 641 -11.47 58.29 -17.79
CA LYS A 641 -11.09 58.95 -16.52
C LYS A 641 -9.90 59.89 -16.71
N ILE A 642 -8.88 59.46 -17.46
CA ILE A 642 -7.71 60.29 -17.82
C ILE A 642 -8.13 61.49 -18.69
N LYS A 643 -9.01 61.28 -19.68
CA LYS A 643 -9.49 62.35 -20.56
C LYS A 643 -10.34 63.39 -19.82
N ASN A 644 -11.14 62.96 -18.85
CA ASN A 644 -11.92 63.86 -17.98
C ASN A 644 -11.00 64.64 -17.03
N LYS A 645 -9.98 64.02 -16.43
CA LYS A 645 -8.95 64.74 -15.63
C LYS A 645 -8.25 65.82 -16.47
N ARG A 646 -7.89 65.53 -17.72
CA ARG A 646 -7.29 66.53 -18.64
C ARG A 646 -8.24 67.64 -19.08
N ARG A 647 -9.56 67.42 -19.04
CA ARG A 647 -10.57 68.47 -19.32
C ARG A 647 -10.77 69.37 -18.11
N LEU A 648 -10.84 68.80 -16.89
CA LEU A 648 -10.88 69.56 -15.64
C LEU A 648 -9.61 70.41 -15.45
N SER A 649 -8.42 69.87 -15.74
CA SER A 649 -7.18 70.66 -15.66
C SER A 649 -7.12 71.80 -16.69
N LYS A 650 -7.87 71.71 -17.80
CA LYS A 650 -7.97 72.80 -18.78
C LYS A 650 -9.05 73.83 -18.44
N SER A 651 -10.09 73.47 -17.70
CA SER A 651 -11.10 74.44 -17.24
C SER A 651 -10.56 75.27 -16.06
N ILE A 652 -9.76 74.67 -15.17
CA ILE A 652 -9.10 75.39 -14.06
C ILE A 652 -8.08 76.42 -14.57
N ASN A 653 -7.43 76.17 -15.70
CA ASN A 653 -6.52 77.14 -16.33
C ASN A 653 -7.24 78.14 -17.27
N GLY A 654 -8.57 78.05 -17.40
CA GLY A 654 -9.38 78.94 -18.24
C GLY A 654 -10.07 80.09 -17.48
N GLU A 655 -9.99 80.11 -16.15
CA GLU A 655 -10.60 81.14 -15.28
C GLU A 655 -9.58 82.10 -14.64
N VAL A 656 -8.34 82.14 -15.14
CA VAL A 656 -7.35 83.18 -14.78
C VAL A 656 -7.05 84.05 -16.01
N SER A 657 -8.07 84.78 -16.46
CA SER A 657 -7.93 85.95 -17.34
C SER A 657 -9.30 86.62 -17.46
N TYR A 658 -9.60 87.57 -16.57
CA TYR A 658 -10.18 88.89 -16.86
C TYR A 658 -10.69 89.56 -15.56
N GLY A 659 -10.13 90.74 -15.29
CA GLY A 659 -10.58 91.74 -14.31
C GLY A 659 -9.41 92.30 -13.51
N HIS A 660 -8.98 93.57 -13.53
CA HIS A 660 -9.55 94.85 -13.99
C HIS A 660 -11.06 95.06 -13.88
#